data_AF-A0A7M4AV27-F1
#
_entry.id   AF-A0A7M4AV27-F1
#
_cell.length_a   1.000
_cell.length_b   1.000
_cell.length_c   1.000
_cell.angle_alpha   90.00
_cell.angle_beta   90.00
_cell.angle_gamma   90.00
#
_symmetry.space_group_name_H-M   'P 1'
#
loop_
_entity.id
_entity.type
_entity.pdbx_description
1 polymer ?
#
loop_
_entity_poly.entity_id
_entity_poly.type
_entity_poly.pdbx_seq_one_letter_code
_entity_poly.pdbx_strand_id
1 'polypeptide(L)'
;MIEFNNSQRLGLDLDRHIALDAGAGTGKTTVMAERYVQHLIAADQRATHVTPPGPRTPLTGHGALRAPKRERTDLKEWQGLLPSEVVAITFTRKSAAELKARIRHRLSLTRALPPGPEDDDGVFDPRLRNEGDVEMLLSALDEAPISTIDAFLSQLVQPYIDLVALYPSNQQVTEERKPLMIQDTLNAVWRIRSVDDARDAGVLNHHHLFLEARNRLVTRLGGQDHAEVVLNGLLDRSLFVEQSHRSMIQRAEDMGLPWNGRGPPPVEVLMDTIAEPVRPLLGEFTRTLHDRLLDWVQSFLPYRTQCIVPAEAETTLTRFNHLTRLTSSPPPETAGEQLSWIWKALLGIATASTLLKTPCSFFPRDGLPSGDGWPSGLLSKTPVRGMSGADKTALYKNSKDLMKKVRNHLNTPEGTLIRLLARSAFLLNPADGFDGMPLDSALRLDPLEDPLPSEPSERGTYVSAQLQTQVLSDLQVIHTACNQILARRKSLDNMHDFDDMQRFAADLLLARCPDICRHRYPPSVIDALDGMGDEPWTDAHISRALTLLNDRPALQEDLHRRFSILGDLRRQFRAFIIDEYQDTNPSHYRLLARLWGRRRHHPEDPQRPLGAWDPTVCIVGDMKQSIYRFRQAEVSVMRRAVSAVRAFNLDEMSETRLDHLRQEGHGRDPRPV
;
A
#
# COMPACT_ATOMS: atom_id res chain seq x y z
N MET A 1 -5.40 -37.40 -18.30
CA MET A 1 -5.65 -35.94 -18.24
C MET A 1 -6.02 -35.55 -16.81
N ILE A 2 -5.46 -34.48 -16.23
CA ILE A 2 -5.78 -34.07 -14.84
C ILE A 2 -7.23 -33.59 -14.77
N GLU A 3 -8.02 -34.18 -13.87
CA GLU A 3 -9.40 -33.77 -13.64
C GLU A 3 -9.44 -32.56 -12.69
N PHE A 4 -9.89 -31.41 -13.19
CA PHE A 4 -10.05 -30.19 -12.41
C PHE A 4 -11.52 -29.96 -12.07
N ASN A 5 -11.78 -29.47 -10.85
CA ASN A 5 -13.10 -28.99 -10.47
C ASN A 5 -13.44 -27.65 -11.15
N ASN A 6 -14.70 -27.20 -11.06
CA ASN A 6 -15.15 -25.98 -11.73
C ASN A 6 -14.30 -24.74 -11.40
N SER A 7 -13.99 -24.51 -10.11
CA SER A 7 -13.17 -23.37 -9.69
C SER A 7 -11.74 -23.45 -10.22
N GLN A 8 -11.15 -24.64 -10.27
CA GLN A 8 -9.82 -24.88 -10.82
C GLN A 8 -9.79 -24.66 -12.34
N ARG A 9 -10.84 -25.07 -13.07
CA ARG A 9 -10.98 -24.82 -14.52
C ARG A 9 -11.07 -23.32 -14.82
N LEU A 10 -11.81 -22.54 -14.01
CA LEU A 10 -11.83 -21.08 -14.13
C LEU A 10 -10.44 -20.46 -13.94
N GLY A 11 -9.58 -21.08 -13.13
CA GLY A 11 -8.18 -20.67 -12.97
C GLY A 11 -7.30 -20.89 -14.20
N LEU A 12 -7.75 -21.65 -15.21
CA LEU A 12 -7.02 -21.90 -16.45
C LEU A 12 -7.31 -20.88 -17.56
N ASP A 13 -8.30 -20.01 -17.40
CA ASP A 13 -8.75 -19.06 -18.44
C ASP A 13 -7.64 -18.05 -18.81
N LEU A 14 -7.17 -18.08 -20.05
CA LEU A 14 -6.06 -17.25 -20.56
C LEU A 14 -6.53 -15.94 -21.20
N ASP A 15 -7.85 -15.71 -21.25
CA ASP A 15 -8.49 -14.71 -22.11
C ASP A 15 -8.81 -13.41 -21.38
N ARG A 16 -8.51 -13.35 -20.08
CA ARG A 16 -8.73 -12.19 -19.21
C ARG A 16 -7.72 -12.14 -18.07
N HIS A 17 -7.69 -11.02 -17.36
CA HIS A 17 -6.96 -10.94 -16.08
C HIS A 17 -7.72 -11.71 -15.01
N ILE A 18 -7.03 -12.42 -14.12
CA ILE A 18 -7.66 -13.26 -13.11
C ILE A 18 -7.08 -12.99 -11.73
N ALA A 19 -7.97 -12.90 -10.74
CA ALA A 19 -7.62 -12.96 -9.33
C ALA A 19 -8.30 -14.17 -8.69
N LEU A 20 -7.52 -15.10 -8.15
CA LEU A 20 -8.00 -16.31 -7.49
C LEU A 20 -7.80 -16.20 -5.98
N ASP A 21 -8.89 -16.35 -5.23
CA ASP A 21 -8.86 -16.55 -3.78
C ASP A 21 -8.79 -18.06 -3.50
N ALA A 22 -7.60 -18.55 -3.12
CA ALA A 22 -7.28 -19.96 -3.03
C ALA A 22 -6.55 -20.29 -1.72
N GLY A 23 -7.27 -20.94 -0.80
CA GLY A 23 -6.71 -21.40 0.48
C GLY A 23 -5.80 -22.61 0.38
N ALA A 24 -5.25 -23.04 1.52
CA ALA A 24 -4.38 -24.21 1.61
C ALA A 24 -5.07 -25.50 1.13
N GLY A 25 -4.34 -26.35 0.40
CA GLY A 25 -4.84 -27.65 -0.06
C GLY A 25 -5.81 -27.62 -1.26
N THR A 26 -6.07 -26.45 -1.85
CA THR A 26 -7.01 -26.29 -2.99
C THR A 26 -6.45 -26.73 -4.35
N GLY A 27 -5.19 -27.17 -4.41
CA GLY A 27 -4.52 -27.55 -5.66
C GLY A 27 -3.99 -26.36 -6.48
N LYS A 28 -3.84 -25.18 -5.87
CA LYS A 28 -3.38 -23.94 -6.53
C LYS A 28 -2.15 -24.13 -7.43
N THR A 29 -1.12 -24.80 -6.93
CA THR A 29 0.16 -24.99 -7.65
C THR A 29 -0.01 -25.85 -8.89
N THR A 30 -0.91 -26.84 -8.86
CA THR A 30 -1.23 -27.68 -10.02
C THR A 30 -1.95 -26.87 -11.10
N VAL A 31 -2.90 -26.02 -10.70
CA VAL A 31 -3.60 -25.11 -11.63
C VAL A 31 -2.62 -24.11 -12.24
N MET A 32 -1.69 -23.54 -11.46
CA MET A 32 -0.68 -22.61 -11.96
C MET A 32 0.29 -23.27 -12.94
N ALA A 33 0.73 -24.50 -12.65
CA ALA A 33 1.60 -25.26 -13.56
C ALA A 33 0.89 -25.59 -14.88
N GLU A 34 -0.37 -26.04 -14.82
CA GLU A 34 -1.17 -26.29 -16.03
C GLU A 34 -1.38 -24.98 -16.81
N ARG A 35 -1.81 -23.91 -16.14
CA ARG A 35 -2.01 -22.58 -16.76
C ARG A 35 -0.75 -22.10 -17.49
N TYR A 36 0.43 -22.27 -16.88
CA TYR A 36 1.70 -21.91 -17.50
C TYR A 36 1.92 -22.71 -18.79
N VAL A 37 1.72 -24.03 -18.77
CA VAL A 37 1.84 -24.88 -19.97
C VAL A 37 0.83 -24.49 -21.04
N GLN A 38 -0.40 -24.14 -20.65
CA GLN A 38 -1.43 -23.67 -21.59
C GLN A 38 -1.07 -22.33 -22.23
N HIS A 39 -0.43 -21.40 -21.50
CA HIS A 39 0.13 -20.19 -22.12
C HIS A 39 1.16 -20.50 -23.21
N LEU A 40 1.96 -21.56 -23.05
CA LEU A 40 2.96 -21.95 -24.05
C LEU A 40 2.31 -22.54 -25.31
N ILE A 41 1.31 -23.40 -25.16
CA ILE A 41 0.75 -24.21 -26.25
C ILE A 41 -0.43 -23.52 -26.97
N ALA A 42 -1.26 -22.76 -26.24
CA ALA A 42 -2.45 -22.15 -26.83
C ALA A 42 -2.09 -21.01 -27.80
N ALA A 43 -2.39 -21.18 -29.08
CA ALA A 43 -2.25 -20.10 -30.07
C ALA A 43 -3.30 -19.00 -29.85
N ASP A 44 -4.53 -19.37 -29.50
CA ASP A 44 -5.62 -18.44 -29.21
C ASP A 44 -5.71 -18.14 -27.71
N GLN A 45 -5.30 -16.94 -27.32
CA GLN A 45 -5.39 -16.40 -25.96
C GLN A 45 -5.31 -14.88 -26.00
N ARG A 46 -5.70 -14.19 -24.92
CA ARG A 46 -5.65 -12.71 -24.87
C ARG A 46 -4.29 -12.16 -25.32
N ALA A 47 -3.20 -12.69 -24.76
CA ALA A 47 -1.86 -12.19 -25.02
C ALA A 47 -1.47 -12.26 -26.52
N THR A 48 -1.89 -13.29 -27.25
CA THR A 48 -1.55 -13.46 -28.67
C THR A 48 -2.31 -12.50 -29.58
N HIS A 49 -3.52 -12.10 -29.19
CA HIS A 49 -4.37 -11.16 -29.95
C HIS A 49 -4.07 -9.68 -29.67
N VAL A 50 -3.67 -9.34 -28.44
CA VAL A 50 -3.54 -7.93 -28.01
C VAL A 50 -2.11 -7.46 -27.73
N THR A 51 -1.13 -8.36 -27.76
CA THR A 51 0.27 -7.98 -27.54
C THR A 51 1.17 -8.52 -28.63
N PRO A 52 2.17 -7.75 -29.09
CA PRO A 52 3.16 -8.27 -30.01
C PRO A 52 4.07 -9.32 -29.33
N PRO A 53 4.70 -10.22 -30.11
CA PRO A 53 5.69 -11.15 -29.57
C PRO A 53 6.90 -10.39 -29.01
N GLY A 54 7.49 -10.97 -27.95
CA GLY A 54 8.73 -10.48 -27.37
C GLY A 54 9.95 -10.77 -28.26
N PRO A 55 11.17 -10.45 -27.82
CA PRO A 55 12.38 -10.83 -28.53
C PRO A 55 12.53 -12.36 -28.59
N ARG A 56 12.47 -12.95 -29.79
CA ARG A 56 12.60 -14.40 -30.03
C ARG A 56 13.90 -14.73 -30.75
N THR A 57 15.02 -14.51 -30.07
CA THR A 57 16.36 -14.85 -30.58
C THR A 57 16.65 -16.34 -30.39
N PRO A 58 17.24 -17.02 -31.39
CA PRO A 58 17.67 -18.40 -31.23
C PRO A 58 18.72 -18.54 -30.12
N LEU A 59 18.64 -19.62 -29.34
CA LEU A 59 19.64 -19.97 -28.33
C LEU A 59 21.02 -20.12 -28.98
N THR A 60 21.98 -19.29 -28.59
CA THR A 60 23.40 -19.43 -28.98
C THR A 60 24.20 -20.02 -27.81
N GLY A 61 24.45 -21.33 -27.83
CA GLY A 61 25.20 -22.01 -26.76
C GLY A 61 25.18 -23.54 -26.87
N HIS A 62 26.17 -24.22 -26.28
CA HIS A 62 26.43 -25.67 -26.40
C HIS A 62 25.45 -26.56 -25.61
N GLY A 63 24.16 -26.22 -25.60
CA GLY A 63 23.08 -27.13 -25.20
C GLY A 63 22.47 -27.69 -26.48
N ALA A 64 23.04 -28.77 -27.02
CA ALA A 64 22.59 -29.35 -28.27
C ALA A 64 21.15 -29.88 -28.11
N LEU A 65 20.17 -29.11 -28.61
CA LEU A 65 18.83 -29.60 -28.89
C LEU A 65 19.00 -30.86 -29.75
N ARG A 66 18.56 -32.01 -29.24
CA ARG A 66 18.80 -33.33 -29.85
C ARG A 66 17.98 -33.49 -31.12
N ALA A 67 16.78 -32.91 -31.17
CA ALA A 67 15.96 -32.88 -32.37
C ALA A 67 16.60 -32.02 -33.48
N PRO A 68 16.66 -32.50 -34.74
CA PRO A 68 17.05 -31.71 -35.90
C PRO A 68 16.25 -30.41 -36.03
N LYS A 69 16.84 -29.37 -36.63
CA LYS A 69 16.14 -28.08 -36.86
C LYS A 69 14.87 -28.22 -37.71
N ARG A 70 14.79 -29.25 -38.56
CA ARG A 70 13.63 -29.55 -39.42
C ARG A 70 12.42 -30.12 -38.65
N GLU A 71 12.64 -30.66 -37.46
CA GLU A 71 11.62 -31.29 -36.61
C GLU A 71 11.11 -30.34 -35.51
N ARG A 72 11.42 -29.05 -35.64
CA ARG A 72 11.11 -28.01 -34.68
C ARG A 72 10.56 -26.79 -35.40
N THR A 73 9.51 -26.19 -34.85
CA THR A 73 8.98 -24.92 -35.32
C THR A 73 10.00 -23.81 -35.05
N ASP A 74 10.20 -22.89 -35.99
CA ASP A 74 11.06 -21.73 -35.74
C ASP A 74 10.45 -20.87 -34.61
N LEU A 75 11.29 -20.32 -33.73
CA LEU A 75 10.81 -19.51 -32.59
C LEU A 75 9.93 -18.34 -33.05
N LYS A 76 10.20 -17.76 -34.22
CA LYS A 76 9.40 -16.66 -34.79
C LYS A 76 8.04 -17.13 -35.32
N GLU A 77 7.92 -18.39 -35.70
CA GLU A 77 6.68 -19.00 -36.23
C GLU A 77 5.81 -19.64 -35.13
N TRP A 78 6.37 -19.83 -33.93
CA TRP A 78 5.64 -20.34 -32.77
C TRP A 78 4.44 -19.46 -32.43
N GLN A 79 3.24 -20.03 -32.38
CA GLN A 79 2.01 -19.25 -32.22
C GLN A 79 1.66 -18.96 -30.75
N GLY A 80 2.04 -19.84 -29.82
CA GLY A 80 1.87 -19.61 -28.39
C GLY A 80 2.94 -18.70 -27.80
N LEU A 81 3.01 -18.62 -26.47
CA LEU A 81 4.07 -17.89 -25.78
C LEU A 81 5.34 -18.76 -25.64
N LEU A 82 6.50 -18.12 -25.59
CA LEU A 82 7.74 -18.78 -25.18
C LEU A 82 7.91 -18.71 -23.65
N PRO A 83 8.68 -19.63 -23.03
CA PRO A 83 8.95 -19.57 -21.59
C PRO A 83 9.56 -18.25 -21.12
N SER A 84 10.39 -17.60 -21.94
CA SER A 84 10.95 -16.28 -21.66
C SER A 84 9.92 -15.14 -21.65
N GLU A 85 8.73 -15.35 -22.24
CA GLU A 85 7.64 -14.38 -22.32
C GLU A 85 6.64 -14.53 -21.14
N VAL A 86 6.76 -15.57 -20.30
CA VAL A 86 5.85 -15.85 -19.18
C VAL A 86 6.60 -15.78 -17.84
N VAL A 87 6.24 -14.79 -17.03
CA VAL A 87 6.79 -14.58 -15.69
C VAL A 87 5.97 -15.33 -14.65
N ALA A 88 6.63 -16.17 -13.86
CA ALA A 88 6.01 -16.86 -12.73
C ALA A 88 6.73 -16.52 -11.43
N ILE A 89 6.02 -15.87 -10.51
CA ILE A 89 6.55 -15.38 -9.25
C ILE A 89 5.97 -16.19 -8.09
N THR A 90 6.83 -16.55 -7.14
CA THR A 90 6.44 -17.20 -5.88
C THR A 90 7.13 -16.55 -4.68
N PHE A 91 6.65 -16.83 -3.48
CA PHE A 91 7.18 -16.21 -2.25
C PHE A 91 8.55 -16.75 -1.81
N THR A 92 8.86 -18.02 -2.10
CA THR A 92 10.13 -18.64 -1.65
C THR A 92 10.88 -19.29 -2.79
N ARG A 93 12.22 -19.36 -2.68
CA ARG A 93 13.07 -20.06 -3.66
C ARG A 93 12.67 -21.53 -3.80
N LYS A 94 12.25 -22.17 -2.71
CA LYS A 94 11.77 -23.56 -2.71
C LYS A 94 10.47 -23.69 -3.51
N SER A 95 9.50 -22.80 -3.28
CA SER A 95 8.24 -22.77 -4.02
C SER A 95 8.47 -22.51 -5.51
N ALA A 96 9.40 -21.61 -5.86
CA ALA A 96 9.76 -21.34 -7.25
C ALA A 96 10.34 -22.59 -7.94
N ALA A 97 11.29 -23.26 -7.27
CA ALA A 97 11.89 -24.48 -7.78
C ALA A 97 10.86 -25.61 -7.94
N GLU A 98 9.93 -25.75 -6.99
CA GLU A 98 8.83 -26.70 -7.06
C GLU A 98 7.88 -26.41 -8.23
N LEU A 99 7.47 -25.14 -8.41
CA LEU A 99 6.63 -24.73 -9.54
C LEU A 99 7.33 -24.99 -10.88
N LYS A 100 8.62 -24.65 -11.01
CA LYS A 100 9.43 -24.93 -12.21
C LYS A 100 9.50 -26.43 -12.50
N ALA A 101 9.72 -27.26 -11.48
CA ALA A 101 9.75 -28.72 -11.63
C ALA A 101 8.40 -29.28 -12.10
N ARG A 102 7.28 -28.77 -11.55
CA ARG A 102 5.92 -29.17 -11.94
C ARG A 102 5.60 -28.77 -13.38
N ILE A 103 5.96 -27.56 -13.80
CA ILE A 103 5.80 -27.09 -15.19
C ILE A 103 6.60 -27.98 -16.14
N ARG A 104 7.88 -28.22 -15.83
CA ARG A 104 8.76 -29.09 -16.62
C ARG A 104 8.20 -30.50 -16.75
N HIS A 105 7.78 -31.09 -15.63
CA HIS A 105 7.19 -32.43 -15.64
C HIS A 105 5.92 -32.45 -16.49
N ARG A 106 4.99 -31.52 -16.28
CA ARG A 106 3.74 -31.45 -17.05
C ARG A 106 3.98 -31.27 -18.54
N LEU A 107 4.92 -30.41 -18.93
CA LEU A 107 5.29 -30.19 -20.33
C LEU A 107 5.93 -31.43 -20.94
N SER A 108 6.76 -32.16 -20.18
CA SER A 108 7.40 -33.41 -20.64
C SER A 108 6.43 -34.55 -20.88
N LEU A 109 5.22 -34.49 -20.32
CA LEU A 109 4.15 -35.44 -20.60
C LEU A 109 3.39 -35.11 -21.90
N THR A 110 3.52 -33.90 -22.43
CA THR A 110 2.79 -33.50 -23.63
C THR A 110 3.36 -34.22 -24.87
N ARG A 111 2.47 -34.68 -25.76
CA ARG A 111 2.82 -35.34 -27.03
C ARG A 111 2.14 -34.64 -28.20
N ALA A 112 2.84 -34.56 -29.32
CA ALA A 112 2.31 -34.10 -30.61
C ALA A 112 1.53 -35.20 -31.35
N LEU A 113 1.76 -36.48 -31.01
CA LEU A 113 0.99 -37.62 -31.51
C LEU A 113 0.25 -38.32 -30.37
N PRO A 114 -0.89 -39.00 -30.64
CA PRO A 114 -1.56 -39.81 -29.63
C PRO A 114 -0.59 -40.85 -29.03
N PRO A 115 -0.53 -40.97 -27.69
CA PRO A 115 0.38 -41.92 -27.04
C PRO A 115 0.10 -43.35 -27.48
N GLY A 116 1.18 -44.11 -27.72
CA GLY A 116 1.09 -45.53 -28.06
C GLY A 116 0.86 -46.41 -26.82
N PRO A 117 0.75 -47.75 -26.99
CA PRO A 117 0.49 -48.69 -25.89
C PRO A 117 1.59 -48.75 -24.81
N GLU A 118 2.76 -48.17 -25.07
CA GLU A 118 3.92 -48.14 -24.16
C GLU A 118 4.09 -46.77 -23.47
N ASP A 119 3.25 -45.77 -23.80
CA ASP A 119 3.30 -44.41 -23.24
C ASP A 119 2.06 -44.14 -22.37
N ASP A 120 2.02 -44.78 -21.21
CA ASP A 120 0.86 -44.76 -20.30
C ASP A 120 0.54 -43.36 -19.72
N ASP A 121 1.54 -42.48 -19.67
CA ASP A 121 1.44 -41.16 -19.03
C ASP A 121 1.33 -39.98 -20.03
N GLY A 122 1.47 -40.25 -21.32
CA GLY A 122 1.46 -39.25 -22.39
C GLY A 122 0.13 -38.50 -22.48
N VAL A 123 0.20 -37.18 -22.62
CA VAL A 123 -0.95 -36.30 -22.83
C VAL A 123 -0.88 -35.74 -24.25
N PHE A 124 -1.70 -36.30 -25.14
CA PHE A 124 -1.83 -35.78 -26.50
C PHE A 124 -2.38 -34.35 -26.51
N ASP A 125 -1.72 -33.46 -27.25
CA ASP A 125 -2.20 -32.11 -27.51
C ASP A 125 -2.13 -31.81 -29.02
N PRO A 126 -3.29 -31.69 -29.71
CA PRO A 126 -3.35 -31.57 -31.16
C PRO A 126 -2.82 -30.22 -31.67
N ARG A 127 -2.50 -29.27 -30.78
CA ARG A 127 -1.95 -27.95 -31.13
C ARG A 127 -0.45 -27.98 -31.38
N LEU A 128 0.24 -29.05 -30.95
CA LEU A 128 1.65 -29.25 -31.24
C LEU A 128 1.83 -29.77 -32.68
N ARG A 129 2.86 -29.28 -33.38
CA ARG A 129 3.15 -29.73 -34.75
C ARG A 129 4.09 -30.91 -34.77
N ASN A 130 5.13 -30.88 -33.93
CA ASN A 130 6.16 -31.92 -33.87
C ASN A 130 6.58 -32.18 -32.42
N GLU A 131 7.07 -33.39 -32.13
CA GLU A 131 7.65 -33.74 -30.81
C GLU A 131 8.85 -32.84 -30.45
N GLY A 132 9.61 -32.38 -31.46
CA GLY A 132 10.72 -31.45 -31.25
C GLY A 132 10.30 -30.09 -30.67
N ASP A 133 9.03 -29.69 -30.82
CA ASP A 133 8.51 -28.46 -30.21
C ASP A 133 8.52 -28.56 -28.68
N VAL A 134 8.24 -29.74 -28.13
CA VAL A 134 8.28 -29.99 -26.68
C VAL A 134 9.73 -29.89 -26.16
N GLU A 135 10.69 -30.47 -26.87
CA GLU A 135 12.11 -30.37 -26.51
C GLU A 135 12.60 -28.91 -26.55
N MET A 136 12.20 -28.15 -27.58
CA MET A 136 12.49 -26.72 -27.69
C MET A 136 11.98 -25.94 -26.47
N LEU A 137 10.71 -26.13 -26.10
CA LEU A 137 10.12 -25.46 -24.94
C LEU A 137 10.75 -25.89 -23.62
N LEU A 138 11.08 -27.18 -23.46
CA LEU A 138 11.76 -27.72 -22.28
C LEU A 138 13.16 -27.13 -22.10
N SER A 139 13.90 -26.93 -23.19
CA SER A 139 15.20 -26.27 -23.16
C SER A 139 15.07 -24.79 -22.82
N ALA A 140 14.05 -24.10 -23.34
CA ALA A 140 13.81 -22.69 -23.04
C ALA A 140 13.33 -22.44 -21.60
N LEU A 141 12.78 -23.45 -20.91
CA LEU A 141 12.37 -23.35 -19.50
C LEU A 141 13.53 -23.09 -18.55
N ASP A 142 14.78 -23.41 -18.90
CA ASP A 142 15.92 -23.17 -18.01
C ASP A 142 16.17 -21.68 -17.78
N GLU A 143 15.97 -20.86 -18.81
CA GLU A 143 16.12 -19.40 -18.77
C GLU A 143 14.82 -18.66 -18.43
N ALA A 144 13.71 -19.38 -18.25
CA ALA A 144 12.41 -18.79 -17.97
C ALA A 144 12.38 -18.06 -16.61
N PRO A 145 11.72 -16.89 -16.51
CA PRO A 145 11.61 -16.11 -15.27
C PRO A 145 10.61 -16.73 -14.28
N ILE A 146 10.98 -17.89 -13.73
CA ILE A 146 10.25 -18.64 -12.70
C ILE A 146 11.05 -18.56 -11.40
N SER A 147 10.74 -17.59 -10.53
CA SER A 147 11.59 -17.27 -9.37
C SER A 147 10.83 -16.54 -8.24
N THR A 148 11.56 -16.02 -7.26
CA THR A 148 11.02 -15.04 -6.29
C THR A 148 11.09 -13.63 -6.87
N ILE A 149 10.34 -12.68 -6.29
CA ILE A 149 10.35 -11.28 -6.75
C ILE A 149 11.78 -10.72 -6.77
N ASP A 150 12.54 -10.86 -5.69
CA ASP A 150 13.91 -10.31 -5.62
C ASP A 150 14.85 -10.97 -6.64
N ALA A 151 14.70 -12.27 -6.91
CA ALA A 151 15.50 -12.96 -7.91
C ALA A 151 15.17 -12.48 -9.34
N PHE A 152 13.87 -12.30 -9.63
CA PHE A 152 13.41 -11.74 -10.90
C PHE A 152 13.92 -10.31 -11.10
N LEU A 153 13.78 -9.43 -10.10
CA LEU A 153 14.27 -8.05 -10.18
C LEU A 153 15.79 -8.01 -10.34
N SER A 154 16.53 -8.91 -9.68
CA SER A 154 17.97 -9.03 -9.86
C SER A 154 18.33 -9.43 -11.29
N GLN A 155 17.69 -10.47 -11.84
CA GLN A 155 17.89 -10.89 -13.23
C GLN A 155 17.56 -9.77 -14.23
N LEU A 156 16.54 -8.96 -13.94
CA LEU A 156 16.12 -7.84 -14.77
C LEU A 156 17.15 -6.69 -14.77
N VAL A 157 17.75 -6.41 -13.62
CA VAL A 157 18.70 -5.30 -13.44
C VAL A 157 20.09 -5.62 -13.98
N GLN A 158 20.56 -6.87 -13.84
CA GLN A 158 21.93 -7.27 -14.16
C GLN A 158 22.45 -6.78 -15.53
N PRO A 159 21.71 -6.92 -16.65
CA PRO A 159 22.16 -6.45 -17.96
C PRO A 159 22.30 -4.92 -18.07
N TYR A 160 21.68 -4.18 -17.15
CA TYR A 160 21.60 -2.72 -17.14
C TYR A 160 22.25 -2.10 -15.91
N ILE A 161 23.07 -2.87 -15.16
CA ILE A 161 23.63 -2.42 -13.88
C ILE A 161 24.42 -1.11 -14.03
N ASP A 162 25.16 -0.93 -15.13
CA ASP A 162 25.94 0.28 -15.42
C ASP A 162 25.08 1.54 -15.65
N LEU A 163 23.78 1.38 -15.94
CA LEU A 163 22.85 2.50 -16.13
C LEU A 163 22.21 3.00 -14.83
N VAL A 164 22.29 2.20 -13.75
CA VAL A 164 21.56 2.42 -12.49
C VAL A 164 22.45 2.42 -11.26
N ALA A 165 23.54 1.64 -11.26
CA ALA A 165 24.51 1.61 -10.19
C ALA A 165 25.58 2.70 -10.40
N LEU A 166 25.80 3.52 -9.38
CA LEU A 166 26.95 4.43 -9.35
C LEU A 166 28.28 3.67 -9.25
N TYR A 167 28.24 2.49 -8.62
CA TYR A 167 29.39 1.60 -8.42
C TYR A 167 28.92 0.14 -8.53
N PRO A 168 29.18 -0.55 -9.66
CA PRO A 168 28.79 -1.94 -9.82
C PRO A 168 29.64 -2.83 -8.89
N SER A 169 28.98 -3.65 -8.06
CA SER A 169 29.63 -4.54 -7.12
C SER A 169 29.21 -5.99 -7.33
N ASN A 170 30.13 -6.92 -7.04
CA ASN A 170 29.93 -8.36 -7.24
C ASN A 170 29.74 -9.13 -5.92
N GLN A 171 29.78 -8.44 -4.76
CA GLN A 171 29.68 -9.07 -3.45
C GLN A 171 28.41 -8.65 -2.72
N GLN A 172 27.65 -9.64 -2.26
CA GLN A 172 26.46 -9.41 -1.47
C GLN A 172 26.81 -9.23 0.01
N VAL A 173 26.24 -8.22 0.67
CA VAL A 173 26.37 -8.04 2.13
C VAL A 173 25.68 -9.22 2.82
N THR A 174 26.36 -9.87 3.78
CA THR A 174 25.75 -10.94 4.57
C THR A 174 24.79 -10.35 5.62
N GLU A 175 23.72 -11.10 5.95
CA GLU A 175 22.71 -10.65 6.92
C GLU A 175 23.32 -10.34 8.31
N GLU A 176 24.40 -11.02 8.69
CA GLU A 176 25.08 -10.79 9.97
C GLU A 176 25.85 -9.46 10.00
N ARG A 177 26.26 -8.92 8.84
CA ARG A 177 27.02 -7.67 8.74
C ARG A 177 26.12 -6.44 8.70
N LYS A 178 24.86 -6.59 8.29
CA LYS A 178 23.89 -5.48 8.15
C LYS A 178 23.72 -4.65 9.43
N PRO A 179 23.54 -5.24 10.63
CA PRO A 179 23.38 -4.46 11.87
C PRO A 179 24.62 -3.62 12.22
N LEU A 180 25.82 -4.16 11.98
CA LEU A 180 27.08 -3.43 12.21
C LEU A 180 27.21 -2.23 11.27
N MET A 181 26.85 -2.39 10.00
CA MET A 181 26.88 -1.29 9.03
C MET A 181 25.88 -0.18 9.36
N ILE A 182 24.70 -0.53 9.88
CA ILE A 182 23.70 0.44 10.36
C ILE A 182 24.27 1.21 11.56
N GLN A 183 24.81 0.50 12.55
CA GLN A 183 25.43 1.09 13.74
C GLN A 183 26.56 2.06 13.36
N ASP A 184 27.47 1.63 12.47
CA ASP A 184 28.56 2.47 12.00
C ASP A 184 28.04 3.72 11.26
N THR A 185 26.93 3.59 10.53
CA THR A 185 26.32 4.70 9.79
C THR A 185 25.73 5.74 10.74
N LEU A 186 25.03 5.30 11.78
CA LEU A 186 24.51 6.17 12.84
C LEU A 186 25.64 6.90 13.57
N ASN A 187 26.71 6.18 13.91
CA ASN A 187 27.93 6.78 14.46
C ASN A 187 28.52 7.86 13.55
N ALA A 188 28.46 7.68 12.23
CA ALA A 188 28.90 8.68 11.25
C ALA A 188 28.01 9.92 11.27
N VAL A 189 26.69 9.72 11.27
CA VAL A 189 25.67 10.79 11.29
C VAL A 189 25.83 11.70 12.50
N TRP A 190 26.14 11.12 13.66
CA TRP A 190 26.38 11.86 14.90
C TRP A 190 27.71 12.64 14.92
N ARG A 191 28.70 12.21 14.12
CA ARG A 191 30.01 12.88 14.00
C ARG A 191 30.02 14.09 13.07
N ILE A 192 29.08 14.17 12.12
CA ILE A 192 28.98 15.29 11.17
C ILE A 192 28.81 16.62 11.95
N ARG A 193 29.62 17.65 11.69
CA ARG A 193 29.48 18.97 12.34
C ARG A 193 29.20 20.09 11.36
N SER A 194 29.61 19.93 10.11
CA SER A 194 29.49 20.94 9.06
C SER A 194 28.74 20.42 7.82
N VAL A 195 28.41 21.35 6.91
CA VAL A 195 27.84 21.00 5.59
C VAL A 195 28.83 20.22 4.75
N ASP A 196 30.12 20.54 4.86
CA ASP A 196 31.18 19.84 4.14
C ASP A 196 31.34 18.41 4.68
N ASP A 197 31.29 18.22 5.99
CA ASP A 197 31.29 16.88 6.61
C ASP A 197 30.10 16.03 6.11
N ALA A 198 28.92 16.65 5.95
CA ALA A 198 27.73 15.96 5.45
C ALA A 198 27.91 15.52 3.99
N ARG A 199 28.47 16.40 3.14
CA ARG A 199 28.81 16.09 1.75
C ARG A 199 29.84 14.96 1.68
N ASP A 200 30.88 15.03 2.51
CA ASP A 200 31.97 14.06 2.58
C ASP A 200 31.52 12.71 3.16
N ALA A 201 30.50 12.71 4.02
CA ALA A 201 29.86 11.48 4.51
C ALA A 201 28.97 10.81 3.46
N GLY A 202 28.49 11.55 2.46
CA GLY A 202 27.63 11.02 1.39
C GLY A 202 26.19 11.52 1.39
N VAL A 203 25.86 12.54 2.16
CA VAL A 203 24.58 13.25 2.03
C VAL A 203 24.58 13.97 0.68
N LEU A 204 23.59 13.69 -0.16
CA LEU A 204 23.57 14.18 -1.55
C LEU A 204 23.05 15.61 -1.67
N ASN A 205 22.00 15.95 -0.91
CA ASN A 205 21.24 17.19 -1.02
C ASN A 205 20.79 17.71 0.34
N HIS A 206 20.37 18.98 0.41
CA HIS A 206 19.73 19.58 1.58
C HIS A 206 20.56 19.50 2.90
N HIS A 207 21.88 19.61 2.81
CA HIS A 207 22.82 19.47 3.93
C HIS A 207 22.46 20.32 5.17
N HIS A 208 22.04 21.57 4.96
CA HIS A 208 21.61 22.45 6.05
C HIS A 208 20.37 21.90 6.77
N LEU A 209 19.35 21.49 6.01
CA LEU A 209 18.13 20.89 6.58
C LEU A 209 18.45 19.61 7.35
N PHE A 210 19.37 18.79 6.86
CA PHE A 210 19.84 17.61 7.57
C PHE A 210 20.47 17.95 8.93
N LEU A 211 21.38 18.92 8.98
CA LEU A 211 22.04 19.33 10.23
C LEU A 211 21.03 19.86 11.25
N GLU A 212 20.11 20.71 10.80
CA GLU A 212 19.07 21.26 11.66
C GLU A 212 18.11 20.17 12.16
N ALA A 213 17.61 19.31 11.26
CA ALA A 213 16.72 18.22 11.60
C ALA A 213 17.35 17.30 12.64
N ARG A 214 18.62 16.94 12.45
CA ARG A 214 19.38 16.10 13.39
C ARG A 214 19.50 16.76 14.76
N ASN A 215 19.88 18.04 14.80
CA ASN A 215 20.03 18.75 16.07
C ASN A 215 18.68 18.87 16.81
N ARG A 216 17.60 19.22 16.10
CA ARG A 216 16.24 19.26 16.66
C ARG A 216 15.79 17.91 17.18
N LEU A 217 16.03 16.84 16.42
CA LEU A 217 15.61 15.49 16.82
C LEU A 217 16.28 15.04 18.12
N VAL A 218 17.60 15.27 18.25
CA VAL A 218 18.35 14.92 19.46
C VAL A 218 17.81 15.66 20.68
N THR A 219 17.51 16.97 20.55
CA THR A 219 16.92 17.74 21.65
C THR A 219 15.54 17.22 22.02
N ARG A 220 14.68 16.93 21.04
CA ARG A 220 13.27 16.54 21.27
C ARG A 220 13.10 15.11 21.78
N LEU A 221 13.98 14.18 21.40
CA LEU A 221 13.94 12.81 21.89
C LEU A 221 14.75 12.60 23.17
N GLY A 222 15.37 13.65 23.73
CA GLY A 222 16.10 13.55 24.99
C GLY A 222 17.46 12.88 24.86
N GLY A 223 18.17 13.13 23.76
CA GLY A 223 19.55 12.69 23.56
C GLY A 223 19.77 11.82 22.31
N GLN A 224 21.05 11.52 22.05
CA GLN A 224 21.45 10.70 20.90
C GLN A 224 20.96 9.26 21.04
N ASP A 225 21.08 8.66 22.22
CA ASP A 225 20.70 7.27 22.48
C ASP A 225 19.22 7.01 22.13
N HIS A 226 18.31 7.90 22.55
CA HIS A 226 16.88 7.79 22.25
C HIS A 226 16.58 8.01 20.76
N ALA A 227 17.25 8.98 20.13
CA ALA A 227 17.12 9.22 18.70
C ALA A 227 17.62 8.02 17.88
N GLU A 228 18.68 7.38 18.34
CA GLU A 228 19.28 6.21 17.73
C GLU A 228 18.36 4.99 17.79
N VAL A 229 17.66 4.74 18.90
CA VAL A 229 16.64 3.67 18.99
C VAL A 229 15.56 3.86 17.91
N VAL A 230 15.07 5.09 17.73
CA VAL A 230 14.04 5.38 16.72
C VAL A 230 14.59 5.22 15.30
N LEU A 231 15.75 5.82 15.02
CA LEU A 231 16.36 5.76 13.68
C LEU A 231 16.77 4.34 13.29
N ASN A 232 17.28 3.53 14.23
CA ASN A 232 17.61 2.13 13.97
C ASN A 232 16.35 1.34 13.55
N GLY A 233 15.24 1.53 14.27
CA GLY A 233 13.96 0.90 13.92
C GLY A 233 13.42 1.35 12.54
N LEU A 234 13.68 2.59 12.14
CA LEU A 234 13.35 3.08 10.78
C LEU A 234 14.29 2.50 9.72
N LEU A 235 15.59 2.37 10.00
CA LEU A 235 16.59 1.84 9.07
C LEU A 235 16.37 0.35 8.80
N ASP A 236 16.04 -0.44 9.83
CA ASP A 236 15.64 -1.84 9.73
C ASP A 236 14.41 -2.03 8.82
N ARG A 237 13.59 -0.99 8.64
CA ARG A 237 12.36 -1.01 7.85
C ARG A 237 12.33 0.06 6.77
N SER A 238 13.49 0.38 6.18
CA SER A 238 13.63 1.52 5.26
C SER A 238 12.62 1.55 4.12
N LEU A 239 12.34 0.41 3.49
CA LEU A 239 11.35 0.32 2.42
C LEU A 239 9.94 0.73 2.89
N PHE A 240 9.53 0.34 4.10
CA PHE A 240 8.23 0.73 4.65
C PHE A 240 8.17 2.21 4.96
N VAL A 241 9.26 2.79 5.47
CA VAL A 241 9.34 4.23 5.74
C VAL A 241 9.21 5.03 4.45
N GLU A 242 9.92 4.63 3.39
CA GLU A 242 9.81 5.25 2.07
C GLU A 242 8.40 5.11 1.47
N GLN A 243 7.78 3.94 1.58
CA GLN A 243 6.41 3.73 1.10
C GLN A 243 5.38 4.54 1.90
N SER A 244 5.53 4.62 3.21
CA SER A 244 4.66 5.42 4.08
C SER A 244 4.75 6.90 3.74
N HIS A 245 5.97 7.41 3.52
CA HIS A 245 6.18 8.79 3.08
C HIS A 245 5.53 9.06 1.73
N ARG A 246 5.70 8.18 0.73
CA ARG A 246 5.04 8.31 -0.57
C ARG A 246 3.51 8.29 -0.48
N SER A 247 2.95 7.38 0.32
CA SER A 247 1.50 7.31 0.53
C SER A 247 0.95 8.60 1.15
N MET A 248 1.69 9.23 2.06
CA MET A 248 1.32 10.54 2.59
C MET A 248 1.33 11.63 1.51
N ILE A 249 2.31 11.61 0.60
CA ILE A 249 2.39 12.60 -0.50
C ILE A 249 1.19 12.45 -1.42
N GLN A 250 0.88 11.21 -1.83
CA GLN A 250 -0.28 10.92 -2.66
C GLN A 250 -1.57 11.38 -1.98
N ARG A 251 -1.72 11.07 -0.69
CA ARG A 251 -2.88 11.50 0.08
C ARG A 251 -3.02 13.01 0.14
N ALA A 252 -1.92 13.74 0.29
CA ALA A 252 -1.96 15.20 0.22
C ALA A 252 -2.45 15.69 -1.14
N GLU A 253 -1.97 15.08 -2.24
CA GLU A 253 -2.41 15.40 -3.60
C GLU A 253 -3.91 15.10 -3.81
N ASP A 254 -4.39 13.94 -3.38
CA ASP A 254 -5.81 13.53 -3.45
C ASP A 254 -6.72 14.49 -2.65
N MET A 255 -6.20 15.04 -1.55
CA MET A 255 -6.88 16.03 -0.72
C MET A 255 -6.73 17.47 -1.25
N GLY A 256 -5.99 17.68 -2.34
CA GLY A 256 -5.72 19.01 -2.90
C GLY A 256 -4.81 19.89 -2.05
N LEU A 257 -4.02 19.29 -1.15
CA LEU A 257 -3.12 19.99 -0.25
C LEU A 257 -1.76 20.23 -0.93
N PRO A 258 -1.19 21.45 -0.85
CA PRO A 258 0.08 21.79 -1.50
C PRO A 258 1.29 21.27 -0.71
N TRP A 259 1.41 19.94 -0.56
CA TRP A 259 2.56 19.30 0.10
C TRP A 259 3.23 18.29 -0.82
N ASN A 260 4.48 18.54 -1.16
CA ASN A 260 5.28 17.74 -2.09
C ASN A 260 6.21 16.73 -1.37
N GLY A 261 5.95 16.43 -0.09
CA GLY A 261 6.80 15.55 0.70
C GLY A 261 7.96 16.23 1.43
N ARG A 262 8.18 17.55 1.24
CA ARG A 262 9.23 18.30 1.92
C ARG A 262 8.66 19.10 3.09
N GLY A 263 9.42 19.13 4.19
CA GLY A 263 8.99 19.79 5.42
C GLY A 263 7.88 19.01 6.15
N PRO A 264 7.29 19.61 7.21
CA PRO A 264 6.22 19.00 7.98
C PRO A 264 5.00 18.69 7.08
N PRO A 265 4.46 17.46 7.14
CA PRO A 265 3.20 17.14 6.45
C PRO A 265 2.04 17.94 7.07
N PRO A 266 1.03 18.32 6.27
CA PRO A 266 -0.23 18.85 6.80
C PRO A 266 -0.86 17.86 7.78
N VAL A 267 -1.41 18.35 8.89
CA VAL A 267 -2.01 17.50 9.93
C VAL A 267 -3.20 16.70 9.39
N GLU A 268 -3.90 17.26 8.42
CA GLU A 268 -5.05 16.67 7.73
C GLU A 268 -4.68 15.33 7.10
N VAL A 269 -3.47 15.21 6.54
CA VAL A 269 -2.95 13.96 5.95
C VAL A 269 -2.86 12.86 7.01
N LEU A 270 -2.35 13.21 8.20
CA LEU A 270 -2.20 12.26 9.31
C LEU A 270 -3.56 11.90 9.93
N MET A 271 -4.46 12.88 10.06
CA MET A 271 -5.83 12.67 10.53
C MET A 271 -6.59 11.73 9.60
N ASP A 272 -6.46 11.92 8.30
CA ASP A 272 -7.06 11.06 7.29
C ASP A 272 -6.44 9.65 7.28
N THR A 273 -5.13 9.53 7.58
CA THR A 273 -4.44 8.24 7.78
C THR A 273 -5.01 7.48 8.98
N ILE A 274 -5.30 8.16 10.09
CA ILE A 274 -5.93 7.53 11.27
C ILE A 274 -7.36 7.06 10.96
N ALA A 275 -8.08 7.79 10.10
CA ALA A 275 -9.46 7.49 9.76
C ALA A 275 -9.63 6.38 8.71
N GLU A 276 -8.60 6.09 7.92
CA GLU A 276 -8.64 5.13 6.81
C GLU A 276 -9.27 3.76 7.16
N PRO A 277 -8.94 3.09 8.29
CA PRO A 277 -9.47 1.76 8.59
C PRO A 277 -10.99 1.71 8.76
N VAL A 278 -11.62 2.85 9.10
CA VAL A 278 -13.06 2.95 9.37
C VAL A 278 -13.79 3.85 8.37
N ARG A 279 -13.09 4.38 7.36
CA ARG A 279 -13.64 5.33 6.38
C ARG A 279 -14.99 4.92 5.78
N PRO A 280 -15.21 3.66 5.33
CA PRO A 280 -16.48 3.27 4.72
C PRO A 280 -17.68 3.35 5.66
N LEU A 281 -17.45 3.26 6.97
CA LEU A 281 -18.48 3.21 8.00
C LEU A 281 -18.64 4.55 8.73
N LEU A 282 -17.59 5.38 8.71
CA LEU A 282 -17.47 6.54 9.59
C LEU A 282 -18.56 7.60 9.37
N GLY A 283 -18.92 7.87 8.11
CA GLY A 283 -19.92 8.88 7.78
C GLY A 283 -21.32 8.54 8.35
N GLU A 284 -21.79 7.32 8.11
CA GLU A 284 -23.08 6.85 8.66
C GLU A 284 -23.03 6.72 10.19
N PHE A 285 -21.92 6.22 10.73
CA PHE A 285 -21.73 6.07 12.17
C PHE A 285 -21.81 7.42 12.88
N THR A 286 -21.11 8.44 12.37
CA THR A 286 -21.06 9.79 12.94
C THR A 286 -22.42 10.46 12.86
N ARG A 287 -23.10 10.41 11.71
CA ARG A 287 -24.45 10.97 11.53
C ARG A 287 -25.46 10.33 12.48
N THR A 288 -25.43 9.00 12.59
CA THR A 288 -26.33 8.26 13.49
C THR A 288 -26.06 8.62 14.96
N LEU A 289 -24.80 8.80 15.35
CA LEU A 289 -24.45 9.22 16.71
C LEU A 289 -24.92 10.65 16.98
N HIS A 290 -24.67 11.56 16.02
CA HIS A 290 -25.14 12.94 16.07
C HIS A 290 -26.66 13.02 16.26
N ASP A 291 -27.44 12.37 15.41
CA ASP A 291 -28.90 12.46 15.45
C ASP A 291 -29.47 11.90 16.75
N ARG A 292 -28.93 10.77 17.25
CA ARG A 292 -29.35 10.20 18.53
C ARG A 292 -29.01 11.09 19.72
N LEU A 293 -27.87 11.79 19.69
CA LEU A 293 -27.51 12.75 20.73
C LEU A 293 -28.37 14.02 20.64
N LEU A 294 -28.65 14.50 19.42
CA LEU A 294 -29.52 15.65 19.18
C LEU A 294 -30.94 15.38 19.68
N ASP A 295 -31.54 14.24 19.34
CA ASP A 295 -32.86 13.81 19.83
C ASP A 295 -32.89 13.81 21.37
N TRP A 296 -31.81 13.31 21.98
CA TRP A 296 -31.69 13.26 23.44
C TRP A 296 -31.60 14.65 24.05
N VAL A 297 -30.77 15.55 23.52
CA VAL A 297 -30.66 16.95 23.96
C VAL A 297 -32.01 17.66 23.81
N GLN A 298 -32.63 17.56 22.63
CA GLN A 298 -33.91 18.20 22.32
C GLN A 298 -35.03 17.74 23.25
N SER A 299 -34.97 16.51 23.78
CA SER A 299 -35.97 16.03 24.76
C SER A 299 -35.98 16.85 26.06
N PHE A 300 -34.84 17.45 26.45
CA PHE A 300 -34.70 18.23 27.69
C PHE A 300 -34.83 19.74 27.51
N LEU A 301 -34.60 20.27 26.30
CA LEU A 301 -34.65 21.72 26.04
C LEU A 301 -36.00 22.37 26.40
N PRO A 302 -37.19 21.77 26.13
CA PRO A 302 -38.48 22.33 26.56
C PRO A 302 -38.63 22.47 28.08
N TYR A 303 -37.85 21.69 28.85
CA TYR A 303 -37.90 21.64 30.30
C TYR A 303 -36.70 22.34 30.96
N ARG A 304 -36.10 23.31 30.26
CA ARG A 304 -34.90 24.03 30.70
C ARG A 304 -35.04 24.62 32.11
N THR A 305 -36.16 25.26 32.41
CA THR A 305 -36.42 25.88 33.72
C THR A 305 -36.47 24.88 34.87
N GLN A 306 -36.89 23.64 34.62
CA GLN A 306 -37.09 22.62 35.65
C GLN A 306 -35.90 21.67 35.79
N CYS A 307 -35.22 21.34 34.68
CA CYS A 307 -34.19 20.29 34.63
C CYS A 307 -32.76 20.81 34.50
N ILE A 308 -32.57 21.98 33.86
CA ILE A 308 -31.25 22.51 33.49
C ILE A 308 -30.87 23.68 34.41
N VAL A 309 -31.66 24.75 34.44
CA VAL A 309 -31.35 25.96 35.24
C VAL A 309 -31.01 25.64 36.71
N PRO A 310 -31.74 24.75 37.42
CA PRO A 310 -31.39 24.42 38.80
C PRO A 310 -30.09 23.60 38.93
N ALA A 311 -29.66 22.90 37.88
CA ALA A 311 -28.41 22.14 37.82
C ALA A 311 -27.19 23.01 37.44
N GLU A 312 -27.41 24.25 37.02
CA GLU A 312 -26.40 25.21 36.58
C GLU A 312 -26.18 26.34 37.59
N ALA A 313 -26.49 26.10 38.86
CA ALA A 313 -26.41 27.12 39.92
C ALA A 313 -24.97 27.68 40.11
N GLU A 314 -23.96 26.82 39.94
CA GLU A 314 -22.55 27.19 40.13
C GLU A 314 -21.85 27.55 38.81
N THR A 315 -22.21 26.89 37.71
CA THR A 315 -21.59 27.11 36.40
C THR A 315 -22.49 26.65 35.26
N THR A 316 -22.35 27.31 34.11
CA THR A 316 -22.97 26.90 32.83
C THR A 316 -22.01 26.06 31.98
N LEU A 317 -20.76 25.85 32.43
CA LEU A 317 -19.78 24.97 31.79
C LEU A 317 -20.07 23.51 32.18
N THR A 318 -21.14 22.98 31.60
CA THR A 318 -21.66 21.65 31.90
C THR A 318 -21.63 20.72 30.69
N ARG A 319 -21.62 19.41 30.95
CA ARG A 319 -21.69 18.37 29.90
C ARG A 319 -22.94 18.50 29.04
N PHE A 320 -24.08 18.87 29.64
CA PHE A 320 -25.31 19.12 28.90
C PHE A 320 -25.16 20.28 27.90
N ASN A 321 -24.59 21.41 28.32
CA ASN A 321 -24.35 22.54 27.42
C ASN A 321 -23.29 22.25 26.36
N HIS A 322 -22.26 21.47 26.69
CA HIS A 322 -21.30 20.97 25.71
C HIS A 322 -21.98 20.15 24.61
N LEU A 323 -22.79 19.16 24.98
CA LEU A 323 -23.54 18.36 24.01
C LEU A 323 -24.51 19.22 23.21
N THR A 324 -25.20 20.17 23.85
CA THR A 324 -26.12 21.10 23.17
C THR A 324 -25.42 21.92 22.10
N ARG A 325 -24.22 22.44 22.38
CA ARG A 325 -23.43 23.18 21.39
C ARG A 325 -22.89 22.24 20.31
N LEU A 326 -22.37 21.08 20.69
CA LEU A 326 -21.78 20.11 19.78
C LEU A 326 -22.79 19.55 18.76
N THR A 327 -24.06 19.39 19.14
CA THR A 327 -25.14 18.91 18.26
C THR A 327 -25.97 20.03 17.63
N SER A 328 -25.64 21.31 17.89
CA SER A 328 -26.33 22.45 17.27
C SER A 328 -25.96 22.65 15.79
N SER A 329 -24.82 22.11 15.38
CA SER A 329 -24.27 22.18 14.02
C SER A 329 -24.15 20.76 13.47
N PRO A 330 -24.26 20.57 12.14
CA PRO A 330 -24.06 19.27 11.52
C PRO A 330 -22.65 18.73 11.82
N PRO A 331 -22.48 17.40 11.87
CA PRO A 331 -21.16 16.80 12.08
C PRO A 331 -20.23 17.12 10.89
N PRO A 332 -18.90 17.15 11.11
CA PRO A 332 -17.93 17.41 10.03
C PRO A 332 -18.05 16.43 8.87
N GLU A 333 -17.67 16.88 7.67
CA GLU A 333 -17.68 16.05 6.46
C GLU A 333 -16.40 15.23 6.31
N THR A 334 -15.26 15.77 6.74
CA THR A 334 -13.97 15.10 6.59
C THR A 334 -13.79 13.98 7.63
N ALA A 335 -13.22 12.85 7.21
CA ALA A 335 -13.11 11.66 8.05
C ALA A 335 -12.24 11.89 9.30
N GLY A 336 -11.16 12.67 9.18
CA GLY A 336 -10.32 13.06 10.31
C GLY A 336 -11.08 13.88 11.36
N GLU A 337 -11.82 14.91 10.93
CA GLU A 337 -12.58 15.76 11.85
C GLU A 337 -13.76 15.02 12.49
N GLN A 338 -14.39 14.09 11.77
CA GLN A 338 -15.42 13.20 12.32
C GLN A 338 -14.89 12.42 13.54
N LEU A 339 -13.68 11.88 13.47
CA LEU A 339 -13.07 11.19 14.60
C LEU A 339 -12.84 12.11 15.81
N SER A 340 -12.32 13.32 15.60
CA SER A 340 -12.16 14.30 16.68
C SER A 340 -13.52 14.74 17.26
N TRP A 341 -14.53 14.94 16.43
CA TRP A 341 -15.90 15.24 16.85
C TRP A 341 -16.50 14.12 17.69
N ILE A 342 -16.34 12.85 17.28
CA ILE A 342 -16.80 11.69 18.04
C ILE A 342 -16.16 11.70 19.42
N TRP A 343 -14.84 11.87 19.54
CA TRP A 343 -14.18 11.88 20.84
C TRP A 343 -14.73 12.97 21.77
N LYS A 344 -15.00 14.17 21.25
CA LYS A 344 -15.64 15.26 21.99
C LYS A 344 -17.06 14.91 22.48
N ALA A 345 -17.83 14.20 21.66
CA ALA A 345 -19.16 13.72 22.05
C ALA A 345 -19.05 12.67 23.17
N LEU A 346 -18.12 11.72 23.03
CA LEU A 346 -17.87 10.66 24.00
C LEU A 346 -17.40 11.23 25.35
N LEU A 347 -16.53 12.23 25.32
CA LEU A 347 -16.11 12.98 26.50
C LEU A 347 -17.29 13.61 27.24
N GLY A 348 -18.37 13.99 26.57
CA GLY A 348 -19.58 14.54 27.20
C GLY A 348 -20.43 13.49 27.93
N ILE A 349 -20.50 12.26 27.41
CA ILE A 349 -21.43 11.22 27.89
C ILE A 349 -20.77 10.12 28.74
N ALA A 350 -19.45 10.14 28.91
CA ALA A 350 -18.69 9.21 29.74
C ALA A 350 -17.59 9.92 30.55
N THR A 351 -17.04 9.24 31.55
CA THR A 351 -15.87 9.74 32.29
C THR A 351 -14.59 9.31 31.60
N ALA A 352 -13.51 10.09 31.74
CA ALA A 352 -12.23 9.78 31.11
C ALA A 352 -11.71 8.38 31.48
N SER A 353 -11.91 7.97 32.73
CA SER A 353 -11.53 6.65 33.24
C SER A 353 -12.29 5.47 32.64
N THR A 354 -13.50 5.67 32.11
CA THR A 354 -14.32 4.60 31.50
C THR A 354 -14.13 4.50 30.00
N LEU A 355 -13.78 5.60 29.32
CA LEU A 355 -13.50 5.61 27.87
C LEU A 355 -12.35 4.66 27.46
N LEU A 356 -11.45 4.36 28.39
CA LEU A 356 -10.33 3.43 28.20
C LEU A 356 -10.70 1.97 28.47
N LYS A 357 -11.91 1.69 28.98
CA LYS A 357 -12.35 0.32 29.34
C LYS A 357 -13.22 -0.29 28.24
N THR A 358 -13.19 -1.62 28.18
CA THR A 358 -14.05 -2.41 27.28
C THR A 358 -14.83 -3.43 28.11
N PRO A 359 -16.17 -3.35 28.19
CA PRO A 359 -17.04 -2.32 27.59
C PRO A 359 -16.93 -0.95 28.27
N CYS A 360 -17.25 0.13 27.55
CA CYS A 360 -17.29 1.49 28.10
C CYS A 360 -18.70 1.79 28.67
N SER A 361 -18.74 2.49 29.80
CA SER A 361 -19.99 2.94 30.42
C SER A 361 -20.37 4.33 29.93
N PHE A 362 -21.27 4.39 28.94
CA PHE A 362 -21.89 5.63 28.45
C PHE A 362 -23.20 5.92 29.20
N PHE A 363 -23.40 7.18 29.58
CA PHE A 363 -24.50 7.62 30.44
C PHE A 363 -24.60 6.81 31.74
N PRO A 364 -23.58 6.84 32.63
CA PRO A 364 -23.60 6.04 33.84
C PRO A 364 -24.81 6.39 34.71
N ARG A 365 -25.45 5.36 35.30
CA ARG A 365 -26.67 5.50 36.13
C ARG A 365 -27.85 6.20 35.42
N ASP A 366 -27.96 6.01 34.10
CA ASP A 366 -29.03 6.61 33.27
C ASP A 366 -29.06 8.15 33.34
N GLY A 367 -27.89 8.78 33.33
CA GLY A 367 -27.74 10.22 33.23
C GLY A 367 -26.35 10.63 32.72
N LEU A 368 -26.13 11.94 32.58
CA LEU A 368 -24.78 12.45 32.31
C LEU A 368 -23.89 12.26 33.54
N PRO A 369 -22.61 11.90 33.36
CA PRO A 369 -21.67 11.78 34.47
C PRO A 369 -21.42 13.15 35.14
N SER A 370 -20.99 13.12 36.39
CA SER A 370 -20.55 14.29 37.16
C SER A 370 -19.10 14.15 37.66
N GLY A 371 -18.34 13.23 37.07
CA GLY A 371 -16.93 13.00 37.39
C GLY A 371 -15.99 13.92 36.62
N ASP A 372 -14.68 13.78 36.87
CA ASP A 372 -13.60 14.51 36.18
C ASP A 372 -13.63 16.04 36.39
N GLY A 373 -14.28 16.50 37.47
CA GLY A 373 -14.48 17.94 37.72
C GLY A 373 -15.41 18.62 36.71
N TRP A 374 -16.16 17.85 35.91
CA TRP A 374 -17.06 18.38 34.87
C TRP A 374 -18.54 18.09 35.21
N PRO A 375 -19.31 19.10 35.63
CA PRO A 375 -20.70 18.91 36.05
C PRO A 375 -21.61 18.39 34.93
N SER A 376 -22.63 17.61 35.31
CA SER A 376 -23.60 17.05 34.36
C SER A 376 -24.42 18.14 33.66
N GLY A 377 -24.81 19.20 34.39
CA GLY A 377 -25.73 20.25 33.91
C GLY A 377 -27.17 19.80 33.76
N LEU A 378 -27.53 18.67 34.36
CA LEU A 378 -28.87 18.11 34.27
C LEU A 378 -29.26 17.42 35.58
N LEU A 379 -30.44 17.77 36.10
CA LEU A 379 -31.00 17.12 37.28
C LEU A 379 -31.40 15.66 36.98
N SER A 380 -31.22 14.80 37.98
CA SER A 380 -31.84 13.46 37.97
C SER A 380 -33.36 13.57 38.23
N LYS A 381 -34.12 12.49 37.97
CA LYS A 381 -35.59 12.52 38.09
C LYS A 381 -36.05 13.05 39.45
N THR A 382 -35.52 12.54 40.56
CA THR A 382 -36.00 12.86 41.92
C THR A 382 -36.00 14.37 42.26
N PRO A 383 -34.90 15.13 42.08
CA PRO A 383 -34.82 16.55 42.43
C PRO A 383 -35.64 17.51 41.56
N VAL A 384 -36.15 17.11 40.39
CA VAL A 384 -36.96 18.00 39.54
C VAL A 384 -38.23 18.47 40.27
N ARG A 385 -38.49 19.78 40.23
CA ARG A 385 -39.67 20.48 40.79
C ARG A 385 -40.36 21.31 39.69
N GLY A 386 -41.62 21.70 39.91
CA GLY A 386 -42.37 22.55 38.97
C GLY A 386 -42.75 21.87 37.64
N MET A 387 -42.92 20.53 37.64
CA MET A 387 -43.31 19.72 36.49
C MET A 387 -44.40 18.72 36.91
N SER A 388 -45.36 18.43 36.03
CA SER A 388 -46.40 17.42 36.31
C SER A 388 -45.78 16.02 36.47
N GLY A 389 -46.38 15.17 37.31
CA GLY A 389 -45.88 13.81 37.54
C GLY A 389 -45.88 12.93 36.29
N ALA A 390 -46.83 13.16 35.38
CA ALA A 390 -46.95 12.48 34.11
C ALA A 390 -45.82 12.88 33.14
N ASP A 391 -45.64 14.19 32.91
CA ASP A 391 -44.59 14.71 32.01
C ASP A 391 -43.19 14.32 32.50
N LYS A 392 -42.97 14.44 33.81
CA LYS A 392 -41.73 14.02 34.46
C LYS A 392 -41.45 12.54 34.28
N THR A 393 -42.46 11.69 34.30
CA THR A 393 -42.26 10.25 34.08
C THR A 393 -42.05 9.94 32.60
N ALA A 394 -42.77 10.60 31.70
CA ALA A 394 -42.62 10.46 30.26
C ALA A 394 -41.23 10.91 29.79
N LEU A 395 -40.75 12.07 30.23
CA LEU A 395 -39.43 12.62 29.87
C LEU A 395 -38.29 11.67 30.21
N TYR A 396 -38.21 11.21 31.47
CA TYR A 396 -37.10 10.34 31.89
C TYR A 396 -37.23 8.91 31.34
N LYS A 397 -38.44 8.44 31.01
CA LYS A 397 -38.62 7.19 30.27
C LYS A 397 -38.08 7.32 28.84
N ASN A 398 -38.49 8.37 28.12
CA ASN A 398 -38.01 8.65 26.77
C ASN A 398 -36.49 8.85 26.73
N SER A 399 -35.94 9.62 27.67
CA SER A 399 -34.49 9.80 27.82
C SER A 399 -33.76 8.47 27.98
N LYS A 400 -34.28 7.55 28.81
CA LYS A 400 -33.71 6.21 29.01
C LYS A 400 -33.72 5.37 27.74
N ASP A 401 -34.80 5.45 26.96
CA ASP A 401 -34.91 4.75 25.68
C ASP A 401 -33.92 5.31 24.63
N LEU A 402 -33.76 6.64 24.56
CA LEU A 402 -32.77 7.29 23.70
C LEU A 402 -31.32 6.95 24.12
N MET A 403 -31.00 7.00 25.41
CA MET A 403 -29.69 6.60 25.94
C MET A 403 -29.36 5.14 25.61
N LYS A 404 -30.36 4.24 25.65
CA LYS A 404 -30.18 2.84 25.25
C LYS A 404 -29.81 2.73 23.76
N LYS A 405 -30.42 3.52 22.88
CA LYS A 405 -30.05 3.56 21.46
C LYS A 405 -28.59 4.03 21.28
N VAL A 406 -28.16 5.07 22.00
CA VAL A 406 -26.76 5.54 21.93
C VAL A 406 -25.79 4.45 22.41
N ARG A 407 -26.06 3.83 23.57
CA ARG A 407 -25.21 2.73 24.11
C ARG A 407 -25.09 1.57 23.14
N ASN A 408 -26.19 1.16 22.51
CA ASN A 408 -26.18 0.06 21.54
C ASN A 408 -25.38 0.40 20.27
N HIS A 409 -25.35 1.67 19.86
CA HIS A 409 -24.54 2.14 18.72
C HIS A 409 -23.04 2.09 19.01
N LEU A 410 -22.66 2.52 20.22
CA LEU A 410 -21.26 2.70 20.61
C LEU A 410 -20.58 1.42 21.11
N ASN A 411 -21.33 0.47 21.68
CA ASN A 411 -20.80 -0.79 22.23
C ASN A 411 -20.83 -1.94 21.22
N THR A 412 -20.58 -1.65 19.96
CA THR A 412 -20.32 -2.62 18.88
C THR A 412 -18.80 -2.82 18.71
N PRO A 413 -18.36 -3.89 18.01
CA PRO A 413 -16.96 -4.03 17.61
C PRO A 413 -16.45 -2.81 16.82
N GLU A 414 -17.25 -2.31 15.88
CA GLU A 414 -16.96 -1.12 15.08
C GLU A 414 -16.89 0.14 15.95
N GLY A 415 -17.84 0.34 16.86
CA GLY A 415 -17.85 1.46 17.80
C GLY A 415 -16.65 1.46 18.74
N THR A 416 -16.15 0.27 19.11
CA THR A 416 -14.92 0.12 19.90
C THR A 416 -13.68 0.53 19.11
N LEU A 417 -13.58 0.11 17.84
CA LEU A 417 -12.49 0.52 16.94
C LEU A 417 -12.53 2.04 16.69
N ILE A 418 -13.70 2.58 16.36
CA ILE A 418 -13.89 4.02 16.12
C ILE A 418 -13.50 4.83 17.36
N ARG A 419 -13.85 4.38 18.58
CA ARG A 419 -13.44 5.04 19.82
C ARG A 419 -11.91 5.10 19.99
N LEU A 420 -11.21 4.03 19.66
CA LEU A 420 -9.74 3.98 19.73
C LEU A 420 -9.11 4.97 18.74
N LEU A 421 -9.61 5.00 17.50
CA LEU A 421 -9.13 5.90 16.46
C LEU A 421 -9.50 7.37 16.76
N ALA A 422 -10.70 7.61 17.29
CA ALA A 422 -11.17 8.92 17.74
C ALA A 422 -10.27 9.51 18.82
N ARG A 423 -9.81 8.70 19.78
CA ARG A 423 -8.81 9.14 20.76
C ARG A 423 -7.50 9.56 20.11
N SER A 424 -7.03 8.79 19.13
CA SER A 424 -5.75 9.03 18.46
C SER A 424 -5.81 10.31 17.61
N ALA A 425 -6.89 10.48 16.84
CA ALA A 425 -7.19 11.70 16.09
C ALA A 425 -7.28 12.92 17.02
N PHE A 426 -7.96 12.77 18.15
CA PHE A 426 -8.06 13.82 19.16
C PHE A 426 -6.71 14.21 19.77
N LEU A 427 -5.85 13.26 20.12
CA LEU A 427 -4.53 13.54 20.68
C LEU A 427 -3.55 14.09 19.64
N LEU A 428 -3.79 13.85 18.34
CA LEU A 428 -3.05 14.45 17.25
C LEU A 428 -3.48 15.90 17.03
N ASN A 429 -4.78 16.13 16.91
CA ASN A 429 -5.36 17.44 16.73
C ASN A 429 -6.72 17.54 17.44
N PRO A 430 -6.75 18.10 18.67
CA PRO A 430 -7.98 18.27 19.42
C PRO A 430 -9.01 19.13 18.69
N ALA A 431 -8.56 20.09 17.85
CA ALA A 431 -9.36 21.16 17.26
C ALA A 431 -10.17 21.98 18.29
N ASP A 432 -10.84 23.05 17.86
CA ASP A 432 -11.66 23.90 18.74
C ASP A 432 -12.95 23.21 19.23
N GLY A 433 -13.61 23.74 20.26
CA GLY A 433 -14.96 23.30 20.66
C GLY A 433 -15.06 22.57 22.01
N PHE A 434 -14.53 23.17 23.07
CA PHE A 434 -14.72 22.75 24.46
C PHE A 434 -15.56 23.73 25.27
N ASP A 435 -16.46 24.44 24.61
CA ASP A 435 -17.06 25.66 25.17
C ASP A 435 -18.00 25.39 26.36
N GLY A 436 -18.41 24.13 26.58
CA GLY A 436 -19.17 23.69 27.75
C GLY A 436 -18.32 22.97 28.83
N MET A 437 -16.99 22.92 28.70
CA MET A 437 -16.10 22.32 29.69
C MET A 437 -15.49 23.40 30.61
N PRO A 438 -15.41 23.20 31.94
CA PRO A 438 -14.73 24.13 32.84
C PRO A 438 -13.30 24.45 32.39
N LEU A 439 -12.87 25.72 32.54
CA LEU A 439 -11.55 26.19 32.07
C LEU A 439 -10.39 25.53 32.81
N ASP A 440 -10.61 25.17 34.06
CA ASP A 440 -9.70 24.48 34.99
C ASP A 440 -9.83 22.94 34.93
N SER A 441 -10.68 22.40 34.05
CA SER A 441 -10.85 20.95 33.94
C SER A 441 -9.55 20.28 33.51
N ALA A 442 -9.14 19.23 34.23
CA ALA A 442 -8.01 18.37 33.87
C ALA A 442 -8.19 17.63 32.53
N LEU A 443 -9.39 17.66 31.95
CA LEU A 443 -9.68 17.13 30.62
C LEU A 443 -9.29 18.09 29.49
N ARG A 444 -9.07 19.38 29.80
CA ARG A 444 -8.45 20.33 28.87
C ARG A 444 -6.96 20.04 28.84
N LEU A 445 -6.47 19.59 27.69
CA LEU A 445 -5.06 19.29 27.51
C LEU A 445 -4.34 20.53 26.97
N ASP A 446 -3.15 20.80 27.52
CA ASP A 446 -2.28 21.86 27.02
C ASP A 446 -1.35 21.33 25.91
N PRO A 447 -1.21 22.06 24.80
CA PRO A 447 -0.28 21.68 23.75
C PRO A 447 1.17 21.83 24.23
N LEU A 448 1.99 20.82 23.98
CA LEU A 448 3.45 20.94 24.00
C LEU A 448 3.89 21.49 22.65
N GLU A 449 4.36 22.72 22.66
CA GLU A 449 4.88 23.45 21.51
C GLU A 449 6.41 23.49 21.52
N ASP A 450 7.01 24.02 20.46
CA ASP A 450 8.45 24.22 20.34
C ASP A 450 8.76 25.73 20.47
N PRO A 451 9.64 26.16 21.40
CA PRO A 451 10.43 25.35 22.32
C PRO A 451 9.62 24.71 23.44
N LEU A 452 10.04 23.51 23.87
CA LEU A 452 9.42 22.82 25.01
C LEU A 452 9.49 23.71 26.27
N PRO A 453 8.40 23.84 27.03
CA PRO A 453 8.38 24.67 28.24
C PRO A 453 9.32 24.12 29.31
N SER A 454 9.97 25.01 30.05
CA SER A 454 10.88 24.64 31.15
C SER A 454 10.15 24.10 32.38
N GLU A 455 8.88 24.46 32.55
CA GLU A 455 8.04 24.02 33.65
C GLU A 455 6.89 23.14 33.12
N PRO A 456 6.53 22.05 33.82
CA PRO A 456 5.40 21.21 33.44
C PRO A 456 4.08 21.97 33.62
N SER A 457 3.12 21.73 32.72
CA SER A 457 1.76 22.27 32.91
C SER A 457 1.09 21.65 34.14
N GLU A 458 0.25 22.42 34.81
CA GLU A 458 -0.65 21.95 35.86
C GLU A 458 -1.72 20.98 35.32
N ARG A 459 -2.01 21.06 34.01
CA ARG A 459 -2.95 20.17 33.30
C ARG A 459 -2.20 19.07 32.54
N GLY A 460 -2.96 18.06 32.10
CA GLY A 460 -2.43 17.07 31.17
C GLY A 460 -1.96 17.74 29.87
N THR A 461 -0.93 17.18 29.25
CA THR A 461 -0.37 17.72 28.02
C THR A 461 -0.51 16.76 26.85
N TYR A 462 -0.48 17.30 25.63
CA TYR A 462 -0.37 16.51 24.40
C TYR A 462 0.68 17.13 23.49
N VAL A 463 1.34 16.33 22.66
CA VAL A 463 2.30 16.87 21.67
C VAL A 463 1.49 17.59 20.60
N SER A 464 1.75 18.87 20.35
CA SER A 464 1.00 19.63 19.33
C SER A 464 1.14 19.00 17.94
N ALA A 465 0.12 19.16 17.09
CA ALA A 465 0.17 18.70 15.71
C ALA A 465 1.41 19.24 14.96
N GLN A 466 1.76 20.51 15.20
CA GLN A 466 2.94 21.14 14.62
C GLN A 466 4.24 20.46 15.07
N LEU A 467 4.39 20.18 16.36
CA LEU A 467 5.57 19.48 16.87
C LEU A 467 5.64 18.03 16.38
N GLN A 468 4.51 17.30 16.34
CA GLN A 468 4.46 15.93 15.83
C GLN A 468 4.85 15.84 14.35
N THR A 469 4.29 16.72 13.50
CA THR A 469 4.58 16.76 12.06
C THR A 469 6.02 17.20 11.79
N GLN A 470 6.57 18.11 12.59
CA GLN A 470 7.98 18.50 12.50
C GLN A 470 8.93 17.37 12.90
N VAL A 471 8.64 16.61 13.96
CA VAL A 471 9.44 15.42 14.33
C VAL A 471 9.39 14.37 13.22
N LEU A 472 8.22 14.13 12.62
CA LEU A 472 8.08 13.19 11.51
C LEU A 472 8.90 13.62 10.28
N SER A 473 8.90 14.92 9.97
CA SER A 473 9.72 15.48 8.89
C SER A 473 11.23 15.33 9.18
N ASP A 474 11.65 15.64 10.42
CA ASP A 474 13.05 15.53 10.82
C ASP A 474 13.53 14.06 10.75
N LEU A 475 12.69 13.11 11.19
CA LEU A 475 12.96 11.67 11.05
C LEU A 475 13.12 11.25 9.59
N GLN A 476 12.27 11.73 8.68
CA GLN A 476 12.37 11.42 7.24
C GLN A 476 13.65 11.98 6.60
N VAL A 477 14.02 13.21 6.96
CA VAL A 477 15.25 13.85 6.47
C VAL A 477 16.48 13.07 6.93
N ILE A 478 16.55 12.71 8.21
CA ILE A 478 17.69 11.98 8.77
C ILE A 478 17.73 10.54 8.22
N HIS A 479 16.58 9.86 8.13
CA HIS A 479 16.48 8.51 7.55
C HIS A 479 16.99 8.49 6.10
N THR A 480 16.58 9.47 5.29
CA THR A 480 17.06 9.63 3.91
C THR A 480 18.58 9.82 3.86
N ALA A 481 19.12 10.68 4.73
CA ALA A 481 20.56 10.92 4.82
C ALA A 481 21.33 9.67 5.27
N CYS A 482 20.83 8.94 6.27
CA CYS A 482 21.41 7.66 6.71
C CYS A 482 21.49 6.66 5.56
N ASN A 483 20.42 6.51 4.76
CA ASN A 483 20.42 5.61 3.61
C ASN A 483 21.40 6.04 2.50
N GLN A 484 21.60 7.35 2.31
CA GLN A 484 22.61 7.85 1.37
C GLN A 484 24.04 7.57 1.85
N ILE A 485 24.32 7.78 3.13
CA ILE A 485 25.62 7.47 3.74
C ILE A 485 25.88 5.96 3.71
N LEU A 486 24.88 5.15 4.05
CA LEU A 486 24.96 3.69 4.01
C LEU A 486 25.25 3.19 2.57
N ALA A 487 24.53 3.72 1.57
CA ALA A 487 24.76 3.38 0.16
C ALA A 487 26.18 3.74 -0.30
N ARG A 488 26.70 4.91 0.08
CA ARG A 488 28.09 5.31 -0.22
C ARG A 488 29.10 4.37 0.42
N ARG A 489 28.88 3.95 1.67
CA ARG A 489 29.78 3.02 2.37
C ARG A 489 29.80 1.64 1.75
N LYS A 490 28.62 1.08 1.44
CA LYS A 490 28.51 -0.19 0.71
C LYS A 490 29.26 -0.13 -0.62
N SER A 491 29.13 0.99 -1.34
CA SER A 491 29.86 1.24 -2.58
C SER A 491 31.38 1.23 -2.38
N LEU A 492 31.91 1.93 -1.36
CA LEU A 492 33.35 1.95 -1.07
C LEU A 492 33.89 0.54 -0.75
N ASP A 493 33.06 -0.29 -0.14
CA ASP A 493 33.37 -1.68 0.20
C ASP A 493 33.13 -2.67 -0.96
N ASN A 494 32.67 -2.19 -2.14
CA ASN A 494 32.22 -3.01 -3.27
C ASN A 494 31.17 -4.07 -2.88
N MET A 495 30.16 -3.67 -2.10
CA MET A 495 29.07 -4.54 -1.66
C MET A 495 27.69 -4.02 -2.09
N HIS A 496 26.71 -4.92 -2.22
CA HIS A 496 25.28 -4.59 -2.39
C HIS A 496 24.41 -5.51 -1.52
N ASP A 497 23.20 -5.09 -1.14
CA ASP A 497 22.19 -5.98 -0.55
C ASP A 497 20.94 -6.11 -1.45
N PHE A 498 19.92 -6.82 -0.97
CA PHE A 498 18.65 -6.98 -1.70
C PHE A 498 17.89 -5.66 -1.84
N ASP A 499 18.00 -4.75 -0.86
CA ASP A 499 17.34 -3.45 -0.89
C ASP A 499 17.97 -2.57 -2.01
N ASP A 500 19.29 -2.69 -2.22
CA ASP A 500 19.99 -2.03 -3.33
C ASP A 500 19.51 -2.55 -4.69
N MET A 501 19.31 -3.86 -4.86
CA MET A 501 18.78 -4.41 -6.13
C MET A 501 17.35 -3.97 -6.42
N GLN A 502 16.49 -3.88 -5.41
CA GLN A 502 15.14 -3.32 -5.58
C GLN A 502 15.19 -1.84 -5.96
N ARG A 503 16.13 -1.09 -5.40
CA ARG A 503 16.36 0.32 -5.74
C ARG A 503 16.86 0.48 -7.17
N PHE A 504 17.80 -0.34 -7.62
CA PHE A 504 18.23 -0.37 -9.02
C PHE A 504 17.12 -0.77 -9.97
N ALA A 505 16.26 -1.72 -9.59
CA ALA A 505 15.07 -2.06 -10.37
C ALA A 505 14.10 -0.87 -10.43
N ALA A 506 13.93 -0.13 -9.33
CA ALA A 506 13.12 1.08 -9.33
C ALA A 506 13.68 2.15 -10.28
N ASP A 507 14.99 2.34 -10.31
CA ASP A 507 15.65 3.29 -11.20
C ASP A 507 15.55 2.84 -12.68
N LEU A 508 15.76 1.55 -12.96
CA LEU A 508 15.64 0.96 -14.30
C LEU A 508 14.23 1.09 -14.85
N LEU A 509 13.22 0.82 -14.02
CA LEU A 509 11.81 0.84 -14.40
C LEU A 509 11.20 2.24 -14.35
N LEU A 510 12.02 3.28 -14.13
CA LEU A 510 11.60 4.67 -13.92
C LEU A 510 10.47 4.76 -12.89
N ALA A 511 10.59 3.96 -11.83
CA ALA A 511 9.65 3.94 -10.73
C ALA A 511 9.86 5.10 -9.73
N ARG A 512 10.93 5.84 -9.94
CA ARG A 512 11.40 7.04 -9.25
C ARG A 512 12.43 7.72 -10.16
N CYS A 513 12.91 8.91 -9.81
CA CYS A 513 14.09 9.49 -10.45
C CYS A 513 15.31 8.59 -10.19
N PRO A 514 16.02 8.11 -11.24
CA PRO A 514 17.24 7.35 -11.07
C PRO A 514 18.29 8.13 -10.28
N ASP A 515 18.98 7.48 -9.35
CA ASP A 515 19.93 8.15 -8.47
C ASP A 515 21.09 8.78 -9.21
N ILE A 516 21.60 8.08 -10.23
CA ILE A 516 22.64 8.59 -11.13
C ILE A 516 22.19 9.85 -11.90
N CYS A 517 20.89 10.10 -12.02
CA CYS A 517 20.38 11.30 -12.68
C CYS A 517 20.10 12.46 -11.72
N ARG A 518 20.01 12.22 -10.40
CA ARG A 518 19.59 13.24 -9.42
C ARG A 518 20.53 14.45 -9.32
N HIS A 519 21.80 14.31 -9.70
CA HIS A 519 22.75 15.43 -9.73
C HIS A 519 22.72 16.22 -11.06
N ARG A 520 22.13 15.66 -12.11
CA ARG A 520 22.06 16.27 -13.46
C ARG A 520 20.70 16.89 -13.74
N TYR A 521 19.63 16.28 -13.24
CA TYR A 521 18.26 16.70 -13.53
C TYR A 521 17.84 17.90 -12.67
N PRO A 522 17.04 18.85 -13.22
CA PRO A 522 16.44 19.92 -12.42
C PRO A 522 15.55 19.37 -11.29
N PRO A 523 15.45 20.05 -10.14
CA PRO A 523 14.59 19.62 -9.03
C PRO A 523 13.14 19.34 -9.44
N SER A 524 12.55 20.18 -10.30
CA SER A 524 11.17 19.99 -10.80
C SER A 524 10.99 18.69 -11.60
N VAL A 525 12.02 18.26 -12.33
CA VAL A 525 12.02 17.00 -13.09
C VAL A 525 12.17 15.80 -12.15
N ILE A 526 13.01 15.93 -11.13
CA ILE A 526 13.19 14.91 -10.09
C ILE A 526 11.87 14.69 -9.35
N ASP A 527 11.24 15.79 -8.90
CA ASP A 527 9.96 15.75 -8.20
C ASP A 527 8.87 15.12 -9.10
N ALA A 528 8.84 15.47 -10.39
CA ALA A 528 7.92 14.85 -11.34
C ALA A 528 8.14 13.35 -11.49
N LEU A 529 9.40 12.87 -11.58
CA LEU A 529 9.73 11.45 -11.70
C LEU A 529 9.48 10.65 -10.40
N ASP A 530 9.64 11.28 -9.25
CA ASP A 530 9.36 10.65 -7.95
C ASP A 530 7.84 10.54 -7.70
N GLY A 531 7.04 11.48 -8.22
CA GLY A 531 5.58 11.54 -8.13
C GLY A 531 4.80 10.68 -9.14
N MET A 532 5.03 9.36 -9.15
CA MET A 532 4.30 8.41 -10.03
C MET A 532 2.80 8.27 -9.71
N GLY A 533 2.44 8.44 -8.44
CA GLY A 533 1.11 8.14 -7.91
C GLY A 533 0.78 6.66 -7.72
N ASP A 534 -0.53 6.38 -7.65
CA ASP A 534 -1.13 5.10 -7.22
C ASP A 534 -1.43 4.11 -8.36
N GLU A 535 -1.16 4.51 -9.61
CA GLU A 535 -1.30 3.67 -10.79
C GLU A 535 0.08 3.39 -11.40
N PRO A 536 0.85 2.43 -10.86
CA PRO A 536 2.24 2.28 -11.24
C PRO A 536 2.45 1.97 -12.71
N TRP A 537 1.53 1.32 -13.39
CA TRP A 537 1.66 0.98 -14.82
C TRP A 537 1.65 2.21 -15.74
N THR A 538 1.20 3.39 -15.28
CA THR A 538 1.10 4.59 -16.11
C THR A 538 2.44 5.27 -16.33
N ASP A 539 2.55 6.07 -17.39
CA ASP A 539 3.77 6.83 -17.72
C ASP A 539 3.53 8.35 -17.64
N ALA A 540 2.48 8.76 -16.90
CA ALA A 540 2.08 10.16 -16.78
C ALA A 540 3.20 11.01 -16.15
N HIS A 541 3.87 10.48 -15.12
CA HIS A 541 4.98 11.16 -14.44
C HIS A 541 6.20 11.34 -15.34
N ILE A 542 6.51 10.34 -16.18
CA ILE A 542 7.58 10.42 -17.19
C ILE A 542 7.24 11.47 -18.25
N SER A 543 5.98 11.50 -18.70
CA SER A 543 5.51 12.46 -19.71
C SER A 543 5.59 13.91 -19.20
N ARG A 544 5.21 14.14 -17.92
CA ARG A 544 5.40 15.43 -17.25
C ARG A 544 6.88 15.81 -17.17
N ALA A 545 7.73 14.88 -16.75
CA ALA A 545 9.17 15.09 -16.65
C ALA A 545 9.82 15.44 -18.02
N LEU A 546 9.42 14.76 -19.09
CA LEU A 546 9.88 15.05 -20.46
C LEU A 546 9.45 16.45 -20.93
N THR A 547 8.24 16.87 -20.58
CA THR A 547 7.72 18.22 -20.90
C THR A 547 8.53 19.30 -20.19
N LEU A 548 8.91 19.07 -18.92
CA LEU A 548 9.76 19.98 -18.14
C LEU A 548 11.21 20.06 -18.68
N LEU A 549 11.61 19.11 -19.53
CA LEU A 549 12.94 19.05 -20.17
C LEU A 549 12.96 19.63 -21.59
N ASN A 550 11.88 20.23 -22.10
CA ASN A 550 11.80 20.77 -23.46
C ASN A 550 12.95 21.73 -23.81
N ASP A 551 13.39 22.55 -22.86
CA ASP A 551 14.49 23.51 -23.07
C ASP A 551 15.88 22.90 -22.84
N ARG A 552 15.98 21.58 -22.61
CA ARG A 552 17.21 20.86 -22.26
C ARG A 552 17.37 19.56 -23.07
N PRO A 553 17.70 19.67 -24.38
CA PRO A 553 17.65 18.53 -25.31
C PRO A 553 18.51 17.34 -24.88
N ALA A 554 19.73 17.57 -24.36
CA ALA A 554 20.61 16.49 -23.91
C ALA A 554 20.05 15.69 -22.71
N LEU A 555 19.34 16.35 -21.79
CA LEU A 555 18.70 15.67 -20.66
C LEU A 555 17.40 14.97 -21.09
N GLN A 556 16.67 15.58 -22.03
CA GLN A 556 15.47 14.99 -22.62
C GLN A 556 15.81 13.70 -23.39
N GLU A 557 16.91 13.69 -24.14
CA GLU A 557 17.42 12.51 -24.85
C GLU A 557 17.81 11.38 -23.89
N ASP A 558 18.49 11.71 -22.77
CA ASP A 558 18.83 10.74 -21.71
C ASP A 558 17.56 10.08 -21.13
N LEU A 559 16.54 10.88 -20.80
CA LEU A 559 15.28 10.36 -20.27
C LEU A 559 14.50 9.54 -21.32
N HIS A 560 14.48 9.98 -22.58
CA HIS A 560 13.88 9.20 -23.67
C HIS A 560 14.56 7.85 -23.86
N ARG A 561 15.90 7.78 -23.80
CA ARG A 561 16.64 6.51 -23.89
C ARG A 561 16.24 5.56 -22.76
N ARG A 562 16.18 6.05 -21.53
CA ARG A 562 15.75 5.25 -20.35
C ARG A 562 14.30 4.78 -20.50
N PHE A 563 13.42 5.65 -20.98
CA PHE A 563 12.03 5.29 -21.22
C PHE A 563 11.87 4.25 -22.33
N SER A 564 12.68 4.32 -23.38
CA SER A 564 12.74 3.28 -24.42
C SER A 564 13.13 1.92 -23.84
N ILE A 565 14.14 1.87 -22.96
CA ILE A 565 14.56 0.62 -22.29
C ILE A 565 13.39 0.02 -21.51
N LEU A 566 12.66 0.82 -20.73
CA LEU A 566 11.45 0.33 -20.06
C LEU A 566 10.41 -0.23 -21.04
N GLY A 567 10.18 0.45 -22.16
CA GLY A 567 9.27 -0.02 -23.21
C GLY A 567 9.69 -1.36 -23.81
N ASP A 568 11.00 -1.57 -23.99
CA ASP A 568 11.58 -2.81 -24.49
C ASP A 568 11.48 -3.95 -23.44
N LEU A 569 11.72 -3.64 -22.15
CA LEU A 569 11.53 -4.58 -21.03
C LEU A 569 10.07 -5.04 -20.91
N ARG A 570 9.11 -4.12 -21.03
CA ARG A 570 7.67 -4.46 -21.05
C ARG A 570 7.30 -5.37 -22.22
N ARG A 571 7.96 -5.19 -23.38
CA ARG A 571 7.71 -6.01 -24.57
C ARG A 571 8.14 -7.46 -24.37
N GLN A 572 9.17 -7.71 -23.55
CA GLN A 572 9.67 -9.04 -23.26
C GLN A 572 8.61 -9.95 -22.60
N PHE A 573 7.80 -9.41 -21.70
CA PHE A 573 6.89 -10.21 -20.88
C PHE A 573 5.44 -10.06 -21.34
N ARG A 574 4.78 -11.17 -21.66
CA ARG A 574 3.41 -11.21 -22.20
C ARG A 574 2.38 -11.73 -21.21
N ALA A 575 2.82 -12.52 -20.24
CA ALA A 575 1.97 -13.01 -19.15
C ALA A 575 2.69 -13.02 -17.80
N PHE A 576 1.94 -12.76 -16.73
CA PHE A 576 2.40 -12.81 -15.34
C PHE A 576 1.50 -13.74 -14.54
N ILE A 577 2.11 -14.66 -13.79
CA ILE A 577 1.47 -15.53 -12.81
C ILE A 577 2.14 -15.26 -11.47
N ILE A 578 1.39 -14.77 -10.49
CA ILE A 578 1.93 -14.38 -9.19
C ILE A 578 1.20 -15.17 -8.10
N ASP A 579 1.90 -16.15 -7.52
CA ASP A 579 1.41 -16.94 -6.40
C ASP A 579 1.74 -16.26 -5.06
N GLU A 580 0.96 -16.57 -4.02
CA GLU A 580 1.03 -15.97 -2.68
C GLU A 580 0.96 -14.43 -2.69
N TYR A 581 0.07 -13.88 -3.52
CA TYR A 581 -0.04 -12.43 -3.74
C TYR A 581 -0.33 -11.65 -2.45
N GLN A 582 -1.02 -12.27 -1.47
CA GLN A 582 -1.30 -11.67 -0.17
C GLN A 582 -0.04 -11.25 0.62
N ASP A 583 1.12 -11.85 0.29
CA ASP A 583 2.39 -11.58 0.95
C ASP A 583 3.28 -10.59 0.19
N THR A 584 2.74 -9.97 -0.88
CA THR A 584 3.44 -8.94 -1.66
C THR A 584 3.39 -7.60 -0.94
N ASN A 585 4.55 -6.97 -0.75
CA ASN A 585 4.61 -5.62 -0.20
C ASN A 585 4.32 -4.55 -1.29
N PRO A 586 3.94 -3.31 -0.91
CA PRO A 586 3.64 -2.25 -1.89
C PRO A 586 4.79 -1.91 -2.85
N SER A 587 6.04 -1.99 -2.40
CA SER A 587 7.23 -1.74 -3.24
C SER A 587 7.36 -2.76 -4.37
N HIS A 588 7.26 -4.05 -4.04
CA HIS A 588 7.30 -5.17 -4.99
C HIS A 588 6.15 -5.08 -5.98
N TYR A 589 4.93 -4.80 -5.50
CA TYR A 589 3.79 -4.56 -6.36
C TYR A 589 4.06 -3.44 -7.35
N ARG A 590 4.54 -2.29 -6.88
CA ARG A 590 4.85 -1.13 -7.74
C ARG A 590 5.85 -1.48 -8.83
N LEU A 591 6.91 -2.20 -8.51
CA LEU A 591 7.93 -2.62 -9.48
C LEU A 591 7.39 -3.61 -10.51
N LEU A 592 6.63 -4.63 -10.07
CA LEU A 592 6.00 -5.57 -11.01
C LEU A 592 4.98 -4.86 -11.90
N ALA A 593 4.16 -3.98 -11.32
CA ALA A 593 3.15 -3.21 -12.02
C ALA A 593 3.74 -2.23 -13.05
N ARG A 594 4.98 -1.74 -12.88
CA ARG A 594 5.69 -1.00 -13.94
C ARG A 594 5.81 -1.78 -15.23
N LEU A 595 5.95 -3.10 -15.15
CA LEU A 595 6.07 -3.97 -16.32
C LEU A 595 4.71 -4.27 -16.99
N TRP A 596 3.59 -3.87 -16.38
CA TRP A 596 2.26 -4.09 -16.96
C TRP A 596 1.76 -2.92 -17.82
N GLY A 597 2.49 -1.79 -17.80
CA GLY A 597 2.16 -0.61 -18.59
C GLY A 597 2.35 -0.76 -20.10
N ARG A 598 2.23 0.37 -20.80
CA ARG A 598 2.26 0.40 -22.27
C ARG A 598 3.64 0.00 -22.81
N ARG A 599 3.64 -0.94 -23.75
CA ARG A 599 4.84 -1.39 -24.46
C ARG A 599 5.26 -0.42 -25.54
N ARG A 600 6.52 -0.53 -25.96
CA ARG A 600 6.97 0.07 -27.22
C ARG A 600 6.17 -0.53 -28.38
N HIS A 601 5.57 0.36 -29.17
CA HIS A 601 4.71 0.02 -30.30
C HIS A 601 5.43 0.29 -31.62
N HIS A 602 5.46 -0.70 -32.49
CA HIS A 602 5.92 -0.62 -33.87
C HIS A 602 4.73 -0.62 -34.83
N PRO A 603 4.87 -0.09 -36.06
CA PRO A 603 3.75 0.00 -37.02
C PRO A 603 3.04 -1.33 -37.31
N GLU A 604 3.78 -2.45 -37.27
CA GLU A 604 3.27 -3.80 -37.52
C GLU A 604 2.67 -4.49 -36.27
N ASP A 605 2.74 -3.83 -35.11
CA ASP A 605 2.20 -4.41 -33.88
C ASP A 605 0.66 -4.35 -33.88
N PRO A 606 -0.01 -5.32 -33.21
CA PRO A 606 -1.45 -5.22 -32.99
C PRO A 606 -1.79 -3.97 -32.17
N GLN A 607 -3.00 -3.46 -32.37
CA GLN A 607 -3.51 -2.36 -31.54
C GLN A 607 -3.45 -2.74 -30.06
N ARG A 608 -3.14 -1.75 -29.22
CA ARG A 608 -3.08 -1.91 -27.76
C ARG A 608 -4.42 -2.39 -27.20
N PRO A 609 -4.44 -3.14 -26.09
CA PRO A 609 -5.69 -3.48 -25.42
C PRO A 609 -6.35 -2.22 -24.83
N LEU A 610 -7.68 -2.25 -24.75
CA LEU A 610 -8.48 -1.16 -24.18
C LEU A 610 -8.16 -0.92 -22.70
N GLY A 611 -7.97 -1.99 -21.92
CA GLY A 611 -7.53 -1.92 -20.53
C GLY A 611 -6.13 -1.31 -20.38
N ALA A 612 -5.81 -0.83 -19.17
CA ALA A 612 -4.52 -0.18 -18.90
C ALA A 612 -3.33 -1.15 -18.84
N TRP A 613 -3.58 -2.45 -18.68
CA TRP A 613 -2.55 -3.49 -18.62
C TRP A 613 -2.36 -4.18 -19.97
N ASP A 614 -1.14 -4.12 -20.50
CA ASP A 614 -0.82 -4.83 -21.73
C ASP A 614 -0.70 -6.36 -21.52
N PRO A 615 0.14 -6.90 -20.60
CA PRO A 615 0.27 -8.36 -20.40
C PRO A 615 -0.98 -8.96 -19.76
N THR A 616 -1.20 -10.27 -19.95
CA THR A 616 -2.22 -11.01 -19.18
C THR A 616 -1.70 -11.27 -17.77
N VAL A 617 -2.47 -10.90 -16.73
CA VAL A 617 -2.04 -10.98 -15.34
C VAL A 617 -2.95 -11.92 -14.55
N CYS A 618 -2.35 -12.89 -13.87
CA CYS A 618 -3.00 -13.81 -12.96
C CYS A 618 -2.37 -13.67 -11.57
N ILE A 619 -3.20 -13.30 -10.58
CA ILE A 619 -2.80 -13.23 -9.17
C ILE A 619 -3.53 -14.30 -8.38
N VAL A 620 -2.82 -14.99 -7.50
CA VAL A 620 -3.36 -16.05 -6.65
C VAL A 620 -2.97 -15.78 -5.22
N GLY A 621 -3.92 -15.84 -4.29
CA GLY A 621 -3.63 -15.68 -2.88
C GLY A 621 -4.77 -16.08 -1.96
N ASP A 622 -4.53 -16.03 -0.65
CA ASP A 622 -5.54 -16.27 0.40
C ASP A 622 -5.73 -14.99 1.23
N MET A 623 -6.88 -14.34 1.06
CA MET A 623 -7.23 -13.10 1.76
C MET A 623 -7.31 -13.25 3.28
N LYS A 624 -7.49 -14.48 3.79
CA LYS A 624 -7.63 -14.79 5.22
C LYS A 624 -6.30 -15.18 5.88
N GLN A 625 -5.25 -15.43 5.09
CA GLN A 625 -3.93 -15.85 5.58
C GLN A 625 -2.83 -14.80 5.40
N SER A 626 -3.17 -13.51 5.35
CA SER A 626 -2.18 -12.42 5.39
C SER A 626 -1.53 -12.30 6.78
N ILE A 627 -0.72 -13.28 7.17
CA ILE A 627 -0.16 -13.43 8.52
C ILE A 627 1.26 -12.85 8.64
N TYR A 628 1.91 -12.51 7.53
CA TYR A 628 3.31 -12.05 7.50
C TYR A 628 3.48 -10.53 7.67
N ARG A 629 2.81 -9.93 8.68
CA ARG A 629 2.95 -8.50 9.05
C ARG A 629 4.41 -8.09 9.33
N PHE A 630 5.28 -9.03 9.70
CA PHE A 630 6.71 -8.77 9.93
C PHE A 630 7.52 -8.50 8.65
N ARG A 631 6.98 -8.75 7.45
CA ARG A 631 7.61 -8.41 6.15
C ARG A 631 6.92 -7.26 5.41
N GLN A 632 6.10 -6.46 6.11
CA GLN A 632 5.43 -5.29 5.53
C GLN A 632 4.40 -5.63 4.43
N ALA A 633 3.91 -6.88 4.39
CA ALA A 633 2.79 -7.26 3.53
C ALA A 633 1.51 -6.55 3.98
N GLU A 634 0.73 -6.05 3.02
CA GLU A 634 -0.46 -5.24 3.28
C GLU A 634 -1.65 -5.75 2.47
N VAL A 635 -2.73 -6.18 3.15
CA VAL A 635 -3.94 -6.72 2.52
C VAL A 635 -4.58 -5.72 1.55
N SER A 636 -4.37 -4.42 1.76
CA SER A 636 -4.84 -3.37 0.85
C SER A 636 -4.26 -3.52 -0.56
N VAL A 637 -3.04 -4.05 -0.72
CA VAL A 637 -2.40 -4.31 -2.02
C VAL A 637 -3.20 -5.35 -2.80
N MET A 638 -3.55 -6.48 -2.17
CA MET A 638 -4.36 -7.51 -2.81
C MET A 638 -5.76 -7.00 -3.18
N ARG A 639 -6.41 -6.20 -2.31
CA ARG A 639 -7.71 -5.59 -2.63
C ARG A 639 -7.65 -4.61 -3.80
N ARG A 640 -6.59 -3.79 -3.87
CA ARG A 640 -6.35 -2.86 -4.99
C ARG A 640 -6.13 -3.64 -6.29
N ALA A 641 -5.30 -4.68 -6.26
CA ALA A 641 -5.05 -5.51 -7.43
C ALA A 641 -6.31 -6.23 -7.93
N VAL A 642 -7.14 -6.77 -7.03
CA VAL A 642 -8.44 -7.37 -7.40
C VAL A 642 -9.38 -6.33 -8.03
N SER A 643 -9.40 -5.10 -7.50
CA SER A 643 -10.21 -4.01 -8.04
C SER A 643 -9.74 -3.60 -9.44
N ALA A 644 -8.43 -3.52 -9.65
CA ALA A 644 -7.82 -3.25 -10.95
C ALA A 644 -8.12 -4.35 -11.98
N VAL A 645 -7.99 -5.63 -11.60
CA VAL A 645 -8.37 -6.78 -12.44
C VAL A 645 -9.82 -6.67 -12.90
N ARG A 646 -10.75 -6.31 -12.00
CA ARG A 646 -12.16 -6.14 -12.33
C ARG A 646 -12.37 -4.96 -13.30
N ALA A 647 -11.79 -3.80 -13.00
CA ALA A 647 -11.90 -2.60 -13.83
C ALA A 647 -11.39 -2.85 -15.25
N PHE A 648 -10.19 -3.40 -15.42
CA PHE A 648 -9.61 -3.59 -16.75
C PHE A 648 -10.31 -4.70 -17.56
N ASN A 649 -10.83 -5.73 -16.90
CA ASN A 649 -11.68 -6.71 -17.58
C ASN A 649 -13.01 -6.07 -18.05
N LEU A 650 -13.57 -5.12 -17.31
CA LEU A 650 -14.76 -4.36 -17.73
C LEU A 650 -14.46 -3.48 -18.93
N ASP A 651 -13.34 -2.74 -18.90
CA ASP A 651 -12.89 -1.90 -20.03
C ASP A 651 -12.73 -2.74 -21.31
N GLU A 652 -12.18 -3.95 -21.17
CA GLU A 652 -11.98 -4.89 -22.28
C GLU A 652 -13.23 -5.67 -22.69
N MET A 653 -14.39 -5.50 -22.05
CA MET A 653 -15.62 -6.17 -22.51
C MET A 653 -16.02 -5.77 -23.93
N SER A 654 -15.59 -4.59 -24.38
CA SER A 654 -15.82 -4.08 -25.73
C SER A 654 -14.70 -4.45 -26.73
N GLU A 655 -13.73 -5.27 -26.32
CA GLU A 655 -12.62 -5.71 -27.16
C GLU A 655 -13.05 -6.82 -28.13
N THR A 656 -13.52 -6.40 -29.30
CA THR A 656 -14.06 -7.30 -30.35
C THR A 656 -13.12 -8.42 -30.80
N ARG A 657 -11.79 -8.24 -30.67
CA ARG A 657 -10.80 -9.27 -31.01
C ARG A 657 -10.92 -10.51 -30.12
N LEU A 658 -11.51 -10.39 -28.94
CA LEU A 658 -11.58 -11.45 -27.93
C LEU A 658 -12.97 -12.08 -27.82
N ASP A 659 -13.96 -11.61 -28.58
CA ASP A 659 -15.36 -12.06 -28.52
C ASP A 659 -15.51 -13.57 -28.77
N HIS A 660 -14.69 -14.13 -29.66
CA HIS A 660 -14.70 -15.56 -29.97
C HIS A 660 -14.12 -16.44 -28.84
N LEU A 661 -13.39 -15.84 -27.89
CA LEU A 661 -12.79 -16.54 -26.74
C LEU A 661 -13.60 -16.34 -25.46
N ARG A 662 -14.41 -15.27 -25.39
CA ARG A 662 -15.12 -14.85 -24.17
C ARG A 662 -16.60 -15.12 -24.29
N GLN A 663 -17.14 -15.87 -23.32
CA GLN A 663 -18.57 -16.05 -23.15
C GLN A 663 -19.01 -15.47 -21.80
N GLU A 664 -20.13 -14.75 -21.80
CA GLU A 664 -20.67 -14.13 -20.58
C GLU A 664 -20.93 -15.18 -19.49
N GLY A 665 -20.50 -14.90 -18.27
CA GLY A 665 -20.66 -15.81 -17.12
C GLY A 665 -19.78 -17.07 -17.15
N HIS A 666 -18.90 -17.24 -18.14
CA HIS A 666 -18.08 -18.45 -18.31
C HIS A 666 -16.58 -18.10 -18.37
N GLY A 667 -15.74 -18.98 -17.83
CA GLY A 667 -14.28 -18.98 -18.04
C GLY A 667 -13.87 -20.17 -18.89
N ARG A 668 -13.03 -19.94 -19.91
CA ARG A 668 -12.63 -20.99 -20.86
C ARG A 668 -11.58 -21.91 -20.23
N ASP A 669 -11.79 -23.23 -20.33
CA ASP A 669 -10.72 -24.21 -20.16
C ASP A 669 -9.98 -24.31 -21.52
N PRO A 670 -8.71 -23.86 -21.62
CA PRO A 670 -8.01 -23.80 -22.89
C PRO A 670 -7.51 -25.16 -23.38
N ARG A 671 -7.69 -26.24 -22.60
CA ARG A 671 -7.25 -27.59 -22.99
C ARG A 671 -8.12 -28.15 -24.13
N PRO A 672 -7.56 -28.96 -25.02
CA PRO A 672 -8.33 -29.67 -26.04
C PRO A 672 -9.35 -30.61 -25.36
N VAL A 673 -10.58 -30.65 -25.90
CA VAL A 673 -11.65 -31.57 -25.47
C VAL A 673 -11.45 -32.94 -26.11
#